data_AF-A0A7X4HZM7-F1
#
_entry.id   AF-A0A7X4HZM7-F1
#
_cell.length_a   1.000
_cell.length_b   1.000
_cell.length_c   1.000
_cell.angle_alpha   90.00
_cell.angle_beta   90.00
_cell.angle_gamma   90.00
#
_symmetry.space_group_name_H-M   'P 1'
#
loop_
_entity.id
_entity.type
_entity.pdbx_description
1 polymer ?
#
loop_
_entity_poly.entity_id
_entity_poly.type
_entity_poly.pdbx_seq_one_letter_code
_entity_poly.pdbx_strand_id
1 'polypeptide(L)'
;MTGEPLALRGCAPTPLASYLKALGVLRLVASPANHVSGAAADPHARGWWENECFHLRTALGRDALLRFFLHDYAPSPIIAPWNGRAGFLEGDAGETSSRGGAVLMRAVENSECRRLELMRSTVGSLRDNAHLAEYNRLRARAKGLQDASKSLKGEEKKLNAAEKSRVEKEAKTVKSLLLPSLRSETAAHHVGYIDACYVLTMEEAAAPLLGSGGNDGSRDFGVNFAEKLQELVDFRDGSPTARARTELESALLDVVRRAAEHGSMGQFSPGQGGPNGTTGYEGYNPLNAWDVILAMEGTMAFAGALTRQWGATGGSRAAFPFTFEPTGAGAGGLSSEDPNRPRGEVWTPIWSKPATFSEAAAIFAEGRLTVGERTARSGLDAARSVARIGAARGIGGFERYSIIQPDSKMPYQATPLGRFDTPDRPRRDLVSDLDAGDWLSRARRLVGNKRTAPARAGQAMRRLEDALFDMTVANRESDGARNALMALGSFVGWLASNPTARKDLRPPPLISPDWLHEADDGSPEFRAAAALATLGLPALPRPAQQADAQEPQAAHRAGEGAGGESTTAPQTAADEDPDSAPGRARPDAAPPMAAHFAPLDERSFFYRGNVGTRRAWSAGDTPPTVVWGAGPLVPNLIAVLERRLVEASTRGLEDKPLAGATGARLSDVAAFLSAEFDDARCAALLAGLVWARPARLRSASGRTGPAPVPFAYAALKPLLTPDAALRAVRVLPASARLPVPPGLNARLRAGGDSRDGRATDGAVRLALSRARASGLPAPFAAAQLGSHGSASEAGRMGAGVPADRLAAALLMPIDARDLCALIERAYPGAPTDNDHVTTEDTTHGA
;
A
#
# COMPACT_ATOMS: atom_id res chain seq x y z
N MET A 1 -27.93 34.45 2.55
CA MET A 1 -27.26 33.94 3.77
C MET A 1 -26.03 34.80 4.03
N THR A 2 -26.05 35.64 5.05
CA THR A 2 -25.05 36.71 5.30
C THR A 2 -24.38 36.61 6.68
N GLY A 3 -24.55 35.51 7.41
CA GLY A 3 -23.90 35.30 8.71
C GLY A 3 -22.41 34.94 8.55
N GLU A 4 -21.56 35.57 9.36
CA GLU A 4 -20.14 35.22 9.48
C GLU A 4 -20.01 33.78 10.02
N PRO A 5 -19.08 32.96 9.49
CA PRO A 5 -18.88 31.59 9.97
C PRO A 5 -18.48 31.55 11.45
N LEU A 6 -19.12 30.67 12.22
CA LEU A 6 -18.74 30.40 13.61
C LEU A 6 -17.54 29.45 13.64
N ALA A 7 -16.44 29.87 14.28
CA ALA A 7 -15.29 29.00 14.53
C ALA A 7 -15.53 28.14 15.78
N LEU A 8 -15.72 26.84 15.58
CA LEU A 8 -15.93 25.86 16.66
C LEU A 8 -14.58 25.21 17.03
N ARG A 9 -13.80 25.92 17.86
CA ARG A 9 -12.43 25.54 18.22
C ARG A 9 -12.33 24.19 18.94
N GLY A 10 -13.39 23.74 19.60
CA GLY A 10 -13.43 22.42 20.22
C GLY A 10 -13.57 21.26 19.23
N CYS A 11 -13.82 21.55 17.94
CA CYS A 11 -14.18 20.58 16.90
C CYS A 11 -13.04 20.35 15.88
N ALA A 12 -11.81 20.15 16.36
CA ALA A 12 -10.65 19.87 15.50
C ALA A 12 -10.78 18.53 14.73
N PRO A 13 -10.05 18.32 13.61
CA PRO A 13 -10.02 17.04 12.89
C PRO A 13 -9.42 15.88 13.70
N THR A 14 -8.62 16.19 14.72
CA THR A 14 -7.95 15.22 15.59
C THR A 14 -8.05 15.70 17.05
N PRO A 15 -8.36 14.82 18.03
CA PRO A 15 -8.61 13.37 17.93
C PRO A 15 -9.97 13.01 17.30
N LEU A 16 -10.19 11.72 17.03
CA LEU A 16 -11.40 11.20 16.39
C LEU A 16 -12.69 11.66 17.08
N ALA A 17 -12.70 11.80 18.41
CA ALA A 17 -13.84 12.34 19.15
C ALA A 17 -14.20 13.77 18.73
N SER A 18 -13.22 14.66 18.52
CA SER A 18 -13.45 16.03 18.07
C SER A 18 -14.01 16.08 16.65
N TYR A 19 -13.51 15.20 15.78
CA TYR A 19 -14.03 15.04 14.42
C TYR A 19 -15.50 14.58 14.44
N LEU A 20 -15.81 13.54 15.21
CA LEU A 20 -17.17 13.03 15.35
C LEU A 20 -18.10 14.10 15.94
N LYS A 21 -17.64 14.85 16.95
CA LYS A 21 -18.38 15.99 17.51
C LYS A 21 -18.72 17.03 16.45
N ALA A 22 -17.79 17.40 15.57
CA ALA A 22 -18.03 18.34 14.48
C ALA A 22 -19.17 17.85 13.54
N LEU A 23 -19.11 16.57 13.15
CA LEU A 23 -20.18 15.93 12.37
C LEU A 23 -21.51 15.91 13.11
N GLY A 24 -21.47 15.60 14.42
CA GLY A 24 -22.63 15.61 15.31
C GLY A 24 -23.30 16.98 15.31
N VAL A 25 -22.53 18.07 15.49
CA VAL A 25 -23.04 19.44 15.48
C VAL A 25 -23.70 19.78 14.14
N LEU A 26 -23.00 19.55 13.02
CA LEU A 26 -23.53 19.87 11.68
C LEU A 26 -24.82 19.09 11.40
N ARG A 27 -24.86 17.80 11.74
CA ARG A 27 -26.04 16.95 11.58
C ARG A 27 -27.21 17.43 12.43
N LEU A 28 -26.98 17.72 13.71
CA LEU A 28 -28.03 18.12 14.65
C LEU A 28 -28.68 19.43 14.25
N VAL A 29 -27.90 20.42 13.83
CA VAL A 29 -28.42 21.72 13.38
C VAL A 29 -29.24 21.57 12.08
N ALA A 30 -28.81 20.70 11.17
CA ALA A 30 -29.44 20.51 9.87
C ALA A 30 -30.62 19.50 9.88
N SER A 31 -30.78 18.71 10.94
CA SER A 31 -31.75 17.61 11.00
C SER A 31 -33.07 18.04 11.65
N PRO A 32 -34.24 17.81 11.00
CA PRO A 32 -35.54 18.07 11.61
C PRO A 32 -35.87 17.11 12.76
N ALA A 33 -35.35 15.88 12.73
CA ALA A 33 -35.60 14.88 13.76
C ALA A 33 -34.95 15.22 15.11
N ASN A 34 -33.95 16.12 15.10
CA ASN A 34 -33.17 16.45 16.29
C ASN A 34 -33.53 17.80 16.92
N HIS A 35 -34.73 18.29 16.62
CA HIS A 35 -35.30 19.49 17.23
C HIS A 35 -36.69 19.17 17.78
N VAL A 36 -37.00 19.63 18.99
CA VAL A 36 -38.33 19.49 19.61
C VAL A 36 -39.50 19.98 18.75
N SER A 37 -39.28 20.93 17.84
CA SER A 37 -40.32 21.46 16.95
C SER A 37 -40.67 20.52 15.79
N GLY A 38 -39.80 19.55 15.47
CA GLY A 38 -39.87 18.74 14.26
C GLY A 38 -39.36 19.44 12.99
N ALA A 39 -38.85 20.67 13.09
CA ALA A 39 -38.20 21.41 12.01
C ALA A 39 -36.70 21.57 12.27
N ALA A 40 -35.88 21.48 11.23
CA ALA A 40 -34.44 21.70 11.37
C ALA A 40 -34.14 23.12 11.86
N ALA A 41 -33.18 23.26 12.77
CA ALA A 41 -32.79 24.58 13.26
C ALA A 41 -32.20 25.46 12.15
N ASP A 42 -31.42 24.84 11.25
CA ASP A 42 -31.03 25.40 9.96
C ASP A 42 -30.71 24.29 8.94
N PRO A 43 -31.62 23.96 8.01
CA PRO A 43 -31.40 22.90 7.02
C PRO A 43 -30.32 23.24 5.99
N HIS A 44 -29.87 24.51 5.94
CA HIS A 44 -28.84 24.98 5.01
C HIS A 44 -27.51 25.23 5.70
N ALA A 45 -27.35 24.80 6.96
CA ALA A 45 -26.09 24.89 7.67
C ALA A 45 -24.97 24.17 6.88
N ARG A 46 -23.80 24.82 6.79
CA ARG A 46 -22.62 24.28 6.10
C ARG A 46 -21.42 24.24 7.03
N GLY A 47 -20.70 23.11 7.01
CA GLY A 47 -19.50 22.87 7.79
C GLY A 47 -18.26 22.61 6.92
N TRP A 48 -17.08 23.00 7.39
CA TRP A 48 -15.78 22.64 6.80
C TRP A 48 -14.65 22.79 7.83
N TRP A 49 -13.49 22.20 7.56
CA TRP A 49 -12.28 22.42 8.36
C TRP A 49 -11.33 23.38 7.67
N GLU A 50 -10.75 24.26 8.47
CA GLU A 50 -9.72 25.21 8.06
C GLU A 50 -8.81 25.47 9.27
N ASN A 51 -7.48 25.36 9.09
CA ASN A 51 -6.49 25.62 10.15
C ASN A 51 -6.77 24.87 11.47
N GLU A 52 -7.01 23.55 11.40
CA GLU A 52 -7.38 22.68 12.53
C GLU A 52 -8.66 23.08 13.29
N CYS A 53 -9.50 23.92 12.72
CA CYS A 53 -10.76 24.38 13.31
C CYS A 53 -11.95 24.03 12.40
N PHE A 54 -13.06 23.59 12.98
CA PHE A 54 -14.30 23.41 12.24
C PHE A 54 -15.09 24.72 12.20
N HIS A 55 -15.45 25.16 11.00
CA HIS A 55 -16.24 26.34 10.78
C HIS A 55 -17.67 25.95 10.43
N LEU A 56 -18.64 26.55 11.11
CA LEU A 56 -20.08 26.36 10.87
C LEU A 56 -20.69 27.66 10.34
N ARG A 57 -21.16 27.64 9.11
CA ARG A 57 -21.98 28.72 8.53
C ARG A 57 -23.44 28.36 8.70
N THR A 58 -24.17 29.16 9.46
CA THR A 58 -25.59 28.94 9.78
C THR A 58 -26.31 30.27 10.02
N ALA A 59 -27.64 30.26 9.97
CA ALA A 59 -28.49 31.35 10.42
C ALA A 59 -28.43 31.57 11.95
N LEU A 60 -27.96 30.59 12.72
CA LEU A 60 -27.83 30.67 14.17
C LEU A 60 -26.53 31.42 14.55
N GLY A 61 -26.66 32.61 15.14
CA GLY A 61 -25.53 33.22 15.84
C GLY A 61 -25.08 32.39 17.05
N ARG A 62 -23.92 32.72 17.64
CA ARG A 62 -23.34 31.98 18.78
C ARG A 62 -24.34 31.67 19.89
N ASP A 63 -25.07 32.67 20.40
CA ASP A 63 -26.02 32.48 21.50
C ASP A 63 -27.27 31.68 21.08
N ALA A 64 -27.68 31.79 19.82
CA ALA A 64 -28.77 30.99 19.26
C ALA A 64 -28.36 29.52 19.14
N LEU A 65 -27.13 29.24 18.72
CA LEU A 65 -26.57 27.89 18.68
C LEU A 65 -26.50 27.26 20.07
N LEU A 66 -26.04 28.01 21.09
CA LEU A 66 -26.02 27.52 22.47
C LEU A 66 -27.44 27.26 23.00
N ARG A 67 -28.39 28.16 22.73
CA ARG A 67 -29.81 27.95 23.11
C ARG A 67 -30.40 26.71 22.47
N PHE A 68 -30.10 26.46 21.19
CA PHE A 68 -30.55 25.26 20.49
C PHE A 68 -30.15 23.99 21.24
N PHE A 69 -28.87 23.80 21.58
CA PHE A 69 -28.44 22.60 22.30
C PHE A 69 -28.98 22.52 23.73
N LEU A 70 -29.11 23.66 24.42
CA LEU A 70 -29.58 23.70 25.79
C LEU A 70 -31.08 23.40 25.93
N HIS A 71 -31.90 23.86 24.97
CA HIS A 71 -33.36 23.86 25.10
C HIS A 71 -34.09 23.09 24.00
N ASP A 72 -33.60 23.14 22.77
CA ASP A 72 -34.35 22.68 21.59
C ASP A 72 -33.88 21.33 21.03
N TYR A 73 -32.66 20.91 21.34
CA TYR A 73 -32.05 19.68 20.86
C TYR A 73 -32.81 18.44 21.35
N ALA A 74 -33.28 17.63 20.42
CA ALA A 74 -33.85 16.30 20.66
C ALA A 74 -32.81 15.20 20.33
N PRO A 75 -32.38 14.38 21.30
CA PRO A 75 -31.41 13.31 21.10
C PRO A 75 -31.89 12.20 20.15
N SER A 76 -30.95 11.65 19.38
CA SER A 76 -31.17 10.44 18.61
C SER A 76 -31.30 9.22 19.55
N PRO A 77 -32.09 8.20 19.18
CA PRO A 77 -32.25 6.99 20.00
C PRO A 77 -31.08 6.03 19.82
N ILE A 78 -29.94 6.39 20.39
CA ILE A 78 -28.72 5.60 20.46
C ILE A 78 -28.91 4.53 21.54
N ILE A 79 -29.58 3.42 21.18
CA ILE A 79 -30.00 2.34 22.10
C ILE A 79 -29.66 0.98 21.48
N ALA A 80 -28.94 0.12 22.21
CA ALA A 80 -28.53 -1.20 21.74
C ALA A 80 -29.20 -2.33 22.56
N PRO A 81 -30.48 -2.66 22.29
CA PRO A 81 -31.25 -3.62 23.11
C PRO A 81 -30.69 -5.04 23.13
N TRP A 82 -29.87 -5.40 22.14
CA TRP A 82 -29.17 -6.69 22.07
C TRP A 82 -28.00 -6.82 23.06
N ASN A 83 -27.61 -5.73 23.73
CA ASN A 83 -26.53 -5.72 24.70
C ASN A 83 -27.02 -6.08 26.12
N GLY A 84 -26.26 -6.94 26.80
CA GLY A 84 -26.67 -7.52 28.09
C GLY A 84 -26.86 -6.55 29.25
N ARG A 85 -26.32 -5.32 29.14
CA ARG A 85 -26.41 -4.25 30.16
C ARG A 85 -27.20 -3.03 29.69
N ALA A 86 -27.83 -3.08 28.52
CA ALA A 86 -28.57 -1.97 27.93
C ALA A 86 -29.95 -1.71 28.58
N GLY A 87 -30.39 -2.57 29.51
CA GLY A 87 -31.65 -2.39 30.24
C GLY A 87 -32.84 -3.20 29.72
N PHE A 88 -32.65 -4.02 28.68
CA PHE A 88 -33.70 -4.85 28.06
C PHE A 88 -33.59 -6.34 28.44
N LEU A 89 -32.39 -6.81 28.78
CA LEU A 89 -32.09 -8.21 29.06
C LEU A 89 -31.98 -8.47 30.57
N GLU A 90 -33.05 -8.12 31.27
CA GLU A 90 -33.11 -8.08 32.74
C GLU A 90 -33.61 -9.37 33.40
N GLY A 91 -34.13 -10.31 32.61
CA GLY A 91 -34.80 -11.51 33.07
C GLY A 91 -36.02 -11.20 33.93
N ASP A 92 -36.27 -12.02 34.96
CA ASP A 92 -37.43 -11.88 35.85
C ASP A 92 -37.40 -10.59 36.68
N ALA A 93 -36.23 -9.97 36.84
CA ALA A 93 -36.12 -8.69 37.49
C ALA A 93 -36.77 -7.56 36.68
N GLY A 94 -36.97 -7.71 35.36
CA GLY A 94 -37.72 -6.80 34.49
C GLY A 94 -37.70 -5.33 34.92
N GLU A 95 -38.86 -4.83 35.33
CA GLU A 95 -39.09 -3.45 35.79
C GLU A 95 -38.48 -3.14 37.17
N THR A 96 -38.21 -4.14 38.00
CA THR A 96 -37.59 -3.99 39.32
C THR A 96 -36.06 -4.08 39.29
N SER A 97 -35.43 -4.24 38.12
CA SER A 97 -33.98 -4.35 38.00
C SER A 97 -33.27 -3.05 38.43
N SER A 98 -32.29 -3.17 39.33
CA SER A 98 -31.45 -2.07 39.81
C SER A 98 -30.21 -1.80 38.93
N ARG A 99 -30.04 -2.51 37.82
CA ARG A 99 -28.93 -2.26 36.89
C ARG A 99 -29.09 -0.89 36.23
N GLY A 100 -27.99 -0.13 36.12
CA GLY A 100 -27.98 1.24 35.60
C GLY A 100 -28.73 1.41 34.27
N GLY A 101 -28.47 0.56 33.28
CA GLY A 101 -29.19 0.60 31.99
C GLY A 101 -30.70 0.43 32.13
N ALA A 102 -31.17 -0.48 32.99
CA ALA A 102 -32.61 -0.68 33.21
C ALA A 102 -33.25 0.53 33.91
N VAL A 103 -32.56 1.11 34.90
CA VAL A 103 -32.99 2.33 35.59
C VAL A 103 -33.11 3.50 34.61
N LEU A 104 -32.12 3.67 33.73
CA LEU A 104 -32.11 4.76 32.75
C LEU A 104 -33.18 4.60 31.68
N MET A 105 -33.35 3.40 31.12
CA MET A 105 -34.41 3.18 30.13
C MET A 105 -35.80 3.44 30.72
N ARG A 106 -36.05 3.03 31.98
CA ARG A 106 -37.30 3.40 32.68
C ARG A 106 -37.43 4.90 32.91
N ALA A 107 -36.33 5.60 33.22
CA ALA A 107 -36.35 7.05 33.37
C ALA A 107 -36.70 7.77 32.05
N VAL A 108 -36.22 7.25 30.91
CA VAL A 108 -36.60 7.74 29.57
C VAL A 108 -38.08 7.45 29.27
N GLU A 109 -38.57 6.26 29.61
CA GLU A 109 -39.97 5.87 29.40
C GLU A 109 -40.95 6.72 30.20
N ASN A 110 -40.63 6.96 31.47
CA ASN A 110 -41.47 7.73 32.39
C ASN A 110 -41.31 9.26 32.21
N SER A 111 -40.44 9.70 31.30
CA SER A 111 -40.22 11.12 31.04
C SER A 111 -41.35 11.70 30.19
N GLU A 112 -41.88 12.85 30.61
CA GLU A 112 -42.79 13.68 29.80
C GLU A 112 -42.04 14.72 28.95
N CYS A 113 -40.71 14.74 29.03
CA CYS A 113 -39.88 15.69 28.29
C CYS A 113 -40.05 15.47 26.78
N ARG A 114 -40.36 16.57 26.06
CA ARG A 114 -40.52 16.57 24.60
C ARG A 114 -39.21 16.21 23.89
N ARG A 115 -38.06 16.56 24.47
CA ARG A 115 -36.74 16.21 23.91
C ARG A 115 -36.57 14.70 23.78
N LEU A 116 -37.10 13.93 24.74
CA LEU A 116 -36.96 12.48 24.79
C LEU A 116 -38.04 11.74 24.02
N GLU A 117 -38.92 12.41 23.28
CA GLU A 117 -40.07 11.77 22.61
C GLU A 117 -39.64 10.64 21.67
N LEU A 118 -38.63 10.86 20.82
CA LEU A 118 -38.11 9.83 19.92
C LEU A 118 -37.45 8.67 20.67
N MET A 119 -36.70 8.96 21.73
CA MET A 119 -36.09 7.93 22.57
C MET A 119 -37.16 7.09 23.27
N ARG A 120 -38.13 7.74 23.91
CA ARG A 120 -39.25 7.11 24.62
C ARG A 120 -40.08 6.22 23.70
N SER A 121 -40.46 6.72 22.52
CA SER A 121 -41.15 5.92 21.50
C SER A 121 -40.32 4.70 21.09
N THR A 122 -39.01 4.87 20.88
CA THR A 122 -38.12 3.76 20.52
C THR A 122 -38.04 2.72 21.62
N VAL A 123 -37.85 3.11 22.89
CA VAL A 123 -37.81 2.16 24.01
C VAL A 123 -39.11 1.35 24.09
N GLY A 124 -40.27 2.01 23.94
CA GLY A 124 -41.58 1.33 23.89
C GLY A 124 -41.63 0.28 22.78
N SER A 125 -41.32 0.66 21.54
CA SER A 125 -41.29 -0.29 20.41
C SER A 125 -40.30 -1.44 20.62
N LEU A 126 -39.18 -1.19 21.29
CA LEU A 126 -38.20 -2.24 21.61
C LEU A 126 -38.73 -3.22 22.66
N ARG A 127 -39.47 -2.77 23.67
CA ARG A 127 -40.08 -3.66 24.67
C ARG A 127 -41.15 -4.56 24.07
N ASP A 128 -41.88 -4.07 23.08
CA ASP A 128 -42.94 -4.81 22.39
C ASP A 128 -42.41 -5.82 21.36
N ASN A 129 -41.10 -5.79 21.05
CA ASN A 129 -40.51 -6.71 20.09
C ASN A 129 -40.50 -8.16 20.62
N ALA A 130 -41.19 -9.05 19.90
CA ALA A 130 -41.38 -10.45 20.30
C ALA A 130 -40.07 -11.23 20.45
N HIS A 131 -39.11 -11.03 19.53
CA HIS A 131 -37.82 -11.73 19.57
C HIS A 131 -36.96 -11.26 20.76
N LEU A 132 -36.98 -9.97 21.10
CA LEU A 132 -36.26 -9.43 22.25
C LEU A 132 -36.84 -9.96 23.56
N ALA A 133 -38.16 -9.97 23.69
CA ALA A 133 -38.86 -10.50 24.85
C ALA A 133 -38.56 -12.00 25.05
N GLU A 134 -38.63 -12.79 23.97
CA GLU A 134 -38.34 -14.22 24.02
C GLU A 134 -36.86 -14.49 24.32
N TYR A 135 -35.94 -13.74 23.72
CA TYR A 135 -34.51 -13.85 24.01
C TYR A 135 -34.21 -13.55 25.49
N ASN A 136 -34.86 -12.53 26.07
CA ASN A 136 -34.74 -12.22 27.49
C ASN A 136 -35.23 -13.37 28.38
N ARG A 137 -36.39 -13.97 28.09
CA ARG A 137 -36.93 -15.13 28.83
C ARG A 137 -36.00 -16.33 28.76
N LEU A 138 -35.51 -16.68 27.58
CA LEU A 138 -34.60 -17.82 27.39
C LEU A 138 -33.29 -17.60 28.15
N ARG A 139 -32.74 -16.38 28.13
CA ARG A 139 -31.53 -16.01 28.90
C ARG A 139 -31.77 -16.12 30.41
N ALA A 140 -32.93 -15.70 30.90
CA ALA A 140 -33.31 -15.82 32.31
C ALA A 140 -33.43 -17.30 32.72
N ARG A 141 -34.12 -18.11 31.91
CA ARG A 141 -34.25 -19.56 32.11
C ARG A 141 -32.90 -20.27 32.14
N ALA A 142 -32.01 -19.96 31.19
CA ALA A 142 -30.66 -20.54 31.16
C ALA A 142 -29.86 -20.19 32.43
N LYS A 143 -29.99 -18.96 32.93
CA LYS A 143 -29.38 -18.52 34.19
C LYS A 143 -29.98 -19.25 35.40
N GLY A 144 -31.31 -19.39 35.46
CA GLY A 144 -32.00 -20.14 36.51
C GLY A 144 -31.55 -21.60 36.58
N LEU A 145 -31.45 -22.27 35.42
CA LEU A 145 -30.92 -23.64 35.32
C LEU A 145 -29.44 -23.73 35.76
N GLN A 146 -28.63 -22.72 35.45
CA GLN A 146 -27.24 -22.65 35.92
C GLN A 146 -27.15 -22.51 37.44
N ASP A 147 -28.01 -21.67 38.04
CA ASP A 147 -28.03 -21.48 39.49
C ASP A 147 -28.57 -22.72 40.21
N ALA A 148 -29.64 -23.34 39.71
CA ALA A 148 -30.16 -24.62 40.21
C ALA A 148 -29.11 -25.75 40.14
N SER A 149 -28.26 -25.76 39.10
CA SER A 149 -27.19 -26.75 38.94
C SER A 149 -26.19 -26.81 40.11
N LYS A 150 -26.10 -25.76 40.93
CA LYS A 150 -25.21 -25.72 42.11
C LYS A 150 -25.67 -26.68 43.20
N SER A 151 -26.98 -26.97 43.28
CA SER A 151 -27.59 -27.80 44.32
C SER A 151 -27.90 -29.23 43.87
N LEU A 152 -27.89 -29.51 42.56
CA LEU A 152 -28.21 -30.82 41.99
C LEU A 152 -27.00 -31.79 42.00
N LYS A 153 -27.26 -33.09 42.08
CA LYS A 153 -26.24 -34.17 42.02
C LYS A 153 -26.68 -35.30 41.07
N GLY A 154 -25.74 -36.15 40.69
CA GLY A 154 -26.02 -37.39 39.94
C GLY A 154 -26.76 -37.14 38.61
N GLU A 155 -27.85 -37.89 38.42
CA GLU A 155 -28.65 -37.91 37.19
C GLU A 155 -29.46 -36.62 36.97
N GLU A 156 -29.97 -36.00 38.03
CA GLU A 156 -30.69 -34.72 37.98
C GLU A 156 -29.78 -33.59 37.45
N LYS A 157 -28.51 -33.59 37.85
CA LYS A 157 -27.53 -32.61 37.36
C LYS A 157 -27.26 -32.80 35.85
N LYS A 158 -27.24 -34.04 35.36
CA LYS A 158 -27.08 -34.34 33.93
C LYS A 158 -28.29 -33.87 33.13
N LEU A 159 -29.50 -34.14 33.60
CA LEU A 159 -30.74 -33.68 32.97
C LEU A 159 -30.84 -32.15 32.92
N ASN A 160 -30.52 -31.46 34.01
CA ASN A 160 -30.48 -30.00 34.06
C ASN A 160 -29.43 -29.40 33.10
N ALA A 161 -28.27 -30.04 32.97
CA ALA A 161 -27.25 -29.62 32.01
C ALA A 161 -27.71 -29.79 30.54
N ALA A 162 -28.40 -30.90 30.23
CA ALA A 162 -28.98 -31.12 28.90
C ALA A 162 -30.06 -30.08 28.57
N GLU A 163 -30.92 -29.79 29.54
CA GLU A 163 -31.95 -28.75 29.42
C GLU A 163 -31.36 -27.36 29.23
N LYS A 164 -30.33 -27.00 30.02
CA LYS A 164 -29.60 -25.74 29.87
C LYS A 164 -29.01 -25.60 28.46
N SER A 165 -28.35 -26.65 27.96
CA SER A 165 -27.78 -26.67 26.61
C SER A 165 -28.86 -26.48 25.53
N ARG A 166 -30.04 -27.10 25.69
CA ARG A 166 -31.19 -26.90 24.80
C ARG A 166 -31.66 -25.44 24.78
N VAL A 167 -31.87 -24.85 25.96
CA VAL A 167 -32.31 -23.45 26.11
C VAL A 167 -31.25 -22.48 25.57
N GLU A 168 -29.96 -22.72 25.79
CA GLU A 168 -28.88 -21.89 25.24
C GLU A 168 -28.82 -21.97 23.71
N LYS A 169 -29.07 -23.15 23.13
CA LYS A 169 -29.17 -23.32 21.68
C LYS A 169 -30.37 -22.56 21.10
N GLU A 170 -31.52 -22.63 21.75
CA GLU A 170 -32.72 -21.89 21.38
C GLU A 170 -32.49 -20.37 21.49
N ALA A 171 -31.90 -19.91 22.59
CA ALA A 171 -31.55 -18.49 22.79
C ALA A 171 -30.59 -17.99 21.70
N LYS A 172 -29.64 -18.83 21.25
CA LYS A 172 -28.74 -18.48 20.14
C LYS A 172 -29.50 -18.35 18.82
N THR A 173 -30.47 -19.22 18.55
CA THR A 173 -31.34 -19.12 17.38
C THR A 173 -32.16 -17.83 17.41
N VAL A 174 -32.86 -17.54 18.52
CA VAL A 174 -33.64 -16.31 18.66
C VAL A 174 -32.75 -15.06 18.54
N LYS A 175 -31.55 -15.08 19.14
CA LYS A 175 -30.59 -13.98 19.02
C LYS A 175 -30.23 -13.67 17.56
N SER A 176 -30.03 -14.69 16.73
CA SER A 176 -29.71 -14.49 15.31
C SER A 176 -30.84 -13.87 14.48
N LEU A 177 -32.08 -13.94 14.97
CA LEU A 177 -33.26 -13.32 14.35
C LEU A 177 -33.53 -11.92 14.91
N LEU A 178 -32.88 -11.54 16.02
CA LEU A 178 -33.16 -10.30 16.74
C LEU A 178 -32.85 -9.06 15.88
N LEU A 179 -31.63 -8.92 15.35
CA LEU A 179 -31.28 -7.76 14.53
C LEU A 179 -32.14 -7.64 13.26
N PRO A 180 -32.40 -8.72 12.48
CA PRO A 180 -33.34 -8.67 11.36
C PRO A 180 -34.76 -8.21 11.74
N SER A 181 -35.31 -8.71 12.85
CA SER A 181 -36.63 -8.33 13.37
C SER A 181 -36.66 -6.86 13.79
N LEU A 182 -35.68 -6.43 14.60
CA LEU A 182 -35.56 -5.03 15.03
C LEU A 182 -35.46 -4.07 13.84
N ARG A 183 -34.66 -4.41 12.82
CA ARG A 183 -34.53 -3.58 11.62
C ARG A 183 -35.84 -3.43 10.84
N SER A 184 -36.73 -4.41 10.91
CA SER A 184 -38.00 -4.44 10.18
C SER A 184 -39.15 -3.78 10.95
N GLU A 185 -39.10 -3.80 12.28
CA GLU A 185 -40.21 -3.42 13.15
C GLU A 185 -39.99 -2.08 13.87
N THR A 186 -38.74 -1.62 14.00
CA THR A 186 -38.44 -0.34 14.68
C THR A 186 -38.56 0.86 13.73
N ALA A 187 -38.67 2.05 14.31
CA ALA A 187 -38.74 3.29 13.56
C ALA A 187 -37.44 3.59 12.78
N ALA A 188 -37.57 4.28 11.65
CA ALA A 188 -36.45 4.57 10.72
C ALA A 188 -35.24 5.24 11.40
N HIS A 189 -35.48 6.07 12.41
CA HIS A 189 -34.40 6.73 13.17
C HIS A 189 -33.57 5.76 14.02
N HIS A 190 -34.12 4.64 14.47
CA HIS A 190 -33.39 3.62 15.23
C HIS A 190 -32.64 2.67 14.30
N VAL A 191 -33.21 2.39 13.12
CA VAL A 191 -32.53 1.67 12.03
C VAL A 191 -31.20 2.35 11.69
N GLY A 192 -31.12 3.69 11.71
CA GLY A 192 -29.87 4.42 11.50
C GLY A 192 -28.77 4.04 12.51
N TYR A 193 -29.11 3.81 13.79
CA TYR A 193 -28.13 3.38 14.80
C TYR A 193 -27.78 1.90 14.66
N ILE A 194 -28.75 1.06 14.27
CA ILE A 194 -28.50 -0.34 13.91
C ILE A 194 -27.49 -0.40 12.75
N ASP A 195 -27.68 0.42 11.71
CA ASP A 195 -26.78 0.51 10.55
C ASP A 195 -25.39 1.02 10.91
N ALA A 196 -25.28 1.96 11.85
CA ALA A 196 -23.99 2.40 12.37
C ALA A 196 -23.27 1.28 13.15
N CYS A 197 -24.01 0.39 13.82
CA CYS A 197 -23.45 -0.71 14.61
C CYS A 197 -23.14 -1.98 13.80
N TYR A 198 -24.00 -2.33 12.84
CA TYR A 198 -24.02 -3.62 12.17
C TYR A 198 -24.41 -3.55 10.71
N VAL A 199 -23.83 -4.46 9.92
CA VAL A 199 -24.35 -4.86 8.61
C VAL A 199 -24.73 -6.33 8.64
N LEU A 200 -25.95 -6.64 8.21
CA LEU A 200 -26.49 -8.00 8.19
C LEU A 200 -26.09 -8.72 6.89
N THR A 201 -25.05 -9.57 6.96
CA THR A 201 -24.66 -10.47 5.85
C THR A 201 -25.17 -11.90 6.12
N MET A 202 -24.51 -12.94 5.60
CA MET A 202 -24.71 -14.31 6.10
C MET A 202 -24.39 -14.43 7.61
N GLU A 203 -23.50 -13.56 8.10
CA GLU A 203 -23.21 -13.34 9.51
C GLU A 203 -23.33 -11.84 9.86
N GLU A 204 -23.57 -11.53 11.13
CA GLU A 204 -23.59 -10.15 11.64
C GLU A 204 -22.16 -9.58 11.65
N ALA A 205 -21.93 -8.47 10.95
CA ALA A 205 -20.64 -7.79 10.96
C ALA A 205 -20.73 -6.48 11.73
N ALA A 206 -20.00 -6.36 12.84
CA ALA A 206 -19.99 -5.16 13.67
C ALA A 206 -19.05 -4.08 13.13
N ALA A 207 -19.44 -2.81 13.26
CA ALA A 207 -18.62 -1.67 12.92
C ALA A 207 -17.44 -1.53 13.90
N PRO A 208 -16.19 -1.47 13.43
CA PRO A 208 -15.03 -1.21 14.30
C PRO A 208 -15.20 0.05 15.16
N LEU A 209 -15.80 1.11 14.59
CA LEU A 209 -16.05 2.40 15.25
C LEU A 209 -17.01 2.31 16.45
N LEU A 210 -17.91 1.32 16.49
CA LEU A 210 -18.85 1.10 17.62
C LEU A 210 -18.61 -0.24 18.33
N GLY A 211 -17.40 -0.78 18.15
CA GLY A 211 -16.89 -1.93 18.86
C GLY A 211 -17.63 -3.21 18.55
N SER A 212 -18.10 -3.93 19.57
CA SER A 212 -18.87 -5.16 19.38
C SER A 212 -20.38 -4.87 19.44
N GLY A 213 -20.84 -4.05 18.49
CA GLY A 213 -22.26 -3.73 18.34
C GLY A 213 -22.80 -2.73 19.36
N GLY A 214 -22.12 -1.60 19.53
CA GLY A 214 -22.50 -0.58 20.50
C GLY A 214 -21.91 -0.79 21.90
N ASN A 215 -20.82 -1.56 22.02
CA ASN A 215 -20.10 -1.75 23.29
C ASN A 215 -18.64 -1.29 23.20
N ASP A 216 -18.17 -0.65 24.27
CA ASP A 216 -16.76 -0.48 24.60
C ASP A 216 -16.39 -1.38 25.79
N GLY A 217 -15.75 -2.51 25.50
CA GLY A 217 -15.50 -3.56 26.49
C GLY A 217 -16.81 -4.06 27.09
N SER A 218 -17.03 -3.81 28.39
CA SER A 218 -18.26 -4.19 29.10
C SER A 218 -19.28 -3.05 29.26
N ARG A 219 -18.94 -1.83 28.79
CA ARG A 219 -19.80 -0.65 28.86
C ARG A 219 -20.56 -0.50 27.55
N ASP A 220 -21.86 -0.24 27.64
CA ASP A 220 -22.72 0.02 26.49
C ASP A 220 -22.66 1.50 26.12
N PHE A 221 -22.46 1.82 24.83
CA PHE A 221 -22.37 3.20 24.35
C PHE A 221 -23.69 3.96 24.52
N GLY A 222 -24.83 3.29 24.32
CA GLY A 222 -26.16 3.90 24.45
C GLY A 222 -26.51 4.20 25.91
N VAL A 223 -26.15 3.31 26.84
CA VAL A 223 -26.27 3.57 28.28
C VAL A 223 -25.37 4.73 28.70
N ASN A 224 -24.10 4.75 28.27
CA ASN A 224 -23.19 5.87 28.55
C ASN A 224 -23.73 7.20 27.98
N PHE A 225 -24.30 7.17 26.77
CA PHE A 225 -24.95 8.33 26.16
C PHE A 225 -26.13 8.83 26.99
N ALA A 226 -27.04 7.93 27.42
CA ALA A 226 -28.19 8.28 28.24
C ALA A 226 -27.80 8.79 29.64
N GLU A 227 -26.76 8.20 30.26
CA GLU A 227 -26.17 8.69 31.52
C GLU A 227 -25.71 10.15 31.35
N LYS A 228 -24.90 10.43 30.33
CA LYS A 228 -24.39 11.80 30.06
C LYS A 228 -25.48 12.77 29.67
N LEU A 229 -26.56 12.30 29.05
CA LEU A 229 -27.72 13.11 28.77
C LEU A 229 -28.48 13.50 30.05
N GLN A 230 -28.71 12.56 30.97
CA GLN A 230 -29.37 12.81 32.26
C GLN A 230 -28.56 13.76 33.15
N GLU A 231 -27.24 13.76 33.01
CA GLU A 231 -26.34 14.68 33.68
C GLU A 231 -26.47 16.15 33.23
N LEU A 232 -26.94 16.36 31.99
CA LEU A 232 -27.04 17.66 31.33
C LEU A 232 -28.49 18.16 31.21
N VAL A 233 -29.47 17.26 31.23
CA VAL A 233 -30.88 17.54 31.01
C VAL A 233 -31.72 16.84 32.08
N ASP A 234 -32.56 17.58 32.78
CA ASP A 234 -33.55 16.97 33.68
C ASP A 234 -34.61 16.25 32.86
N PHE A 235 -34.75 14.94 33.04
CA PHE A 235 -35.71 14.14 32.27
C PHE A 235 -37.16 14.42 32.66
N ARG A 236 -37.43 15.12 33.75
CA ARG A 236 -38.80 15.46 34.16
C ARG A 236 -39.39 16.56 33.29
N ASP A 237 -38.65 17.66 33.11
CA ASP A 237 -39.14 18.86 32.44
C ASP A 237 -38.31 19.28 31.21
N GLY A 238 -37.16 18.64 30.96
CA GLY A 238 -36.27 18.94 29.85
C GLY A 238 -35.34 20.14 30.06
N SER A 239 -35.36 20.74 31.26
CA SER A 239 -34.52 21.89 31.58
C SER A 239 -33.02 21.52 31.62
N PRO A 240 -32.13 22.41 31.16
CA PRO A 240 -30.69 22.19 31.27
C PRO A 240 -30.24 22.27 32.73
N THR A 241 -29.32 21.39 33.13
CA THR A 241 -28.72 21.43 34.47
C THR A 241 -27.73 22.60 34.61
N ALA A 242 -27.33 22.94 35.84
CA ALA A 242 -26.43 24.07 36.12
C ALA A 242 -25.08 23.98 35.37
N ARG A 243 -24.61 22.77 35.07
CA ARG A 243 -23.35 22.54 34.34
C ARG A 243 -23.49 22.55 32.82
N ALA A 244 -24.70 22.38 32.29
CA ALA A 244 -24.91 22.12 30.87
C ALA A 244 -24.41 23.25 29.96
N ARG A 245 -24.62 24.51 30.33
CA ARG A 245 -24.12 25.66 29.57
C ARG A 245 -22.59 25.73 29.58
N THR A 246 -21.98 25.61 30.76
CA THR A 246 -20.53 25.75 30.93
C THR A 246 -19.78 24.65 30.17
N GLU A 247 -20.27 23.41 30.23
CA GLU A 247 -19.70 22.29 29.48
C GLU A 247 -19.91 22.43 27.97
N LEU A 248 -21.06 22.94 27.52
CA LEU A 248 -21.31 23.17 26.09
C LEU A 248 -20.38 24.23 25.50
N GLU A 249 -20.17 25.33 26.22
CA GLU A 249 -19.24 26.39 25.80
C GLU A 249 -17.80 25.86 25.72
N SER A 250 -17.39 25.00 26.66
CA SER A 250 -16.09 24.31 26.60
C SER A 250 -16.01 23.37 25.39
N ALA A 251 -17.03 22.53 25.17
CA ALA A 251 -17.05 21.54 24.10
C ALA A 251 -17.03 22.16 22.69
N LEU A 252 -17.74 23.27 22.46
CA LEU A 252 -17.84 23.87 21.12
C LEU A 252 -16.78 24.93 20.86
N LEU A 253 -16.44 25.74 21.87
CA LEU A 253 -15.66 26.98 21.68
C LEU A 253 -14.25 26.91 22.27
N ASP A 254 -13.86 25.77 22.84
CA ASP A 254 -12.57 25.54 23.48
C ASP A 254 -12.26 26.58 24.57
N VAL A 255 -13.28 26.93 25.36
CA VAL A 255 -13.09 27.79 26.52
C VAL A 255 -12.42 26.96 27.61
N VAL A 256 -11.09 27.12 27.75
CA VAL A 256 -10.26 26.40 28.74
C VAL A 256 -10.90 26.44 30.12
N ARG A 257 -11.39 25.29 30.59
CA ARG A 257 -11.95 25.11 31.93
C ARG A 257 -11.54 23.74 32.45
N ARG A 258 -11.19 23.66 33.74
CA ARG A 258 -10.99 22.37 34.40
C ARG A 258 -12.33 21.62 34.39
N ALA A 259 -12.40 20.48 33.71
CA ALA A 259 -13.56 19.61 33.88
C ALA A 259 -13.57 19.06 35.31
N ALA A 260 -14.74 19.03 35.94
CA ALA A 260 -14.90 18.57 37.31
C ALA A 260 -14.92 17.03 37.42
N GLU A 261 -15.20 16.33 36.31
CA GLU A 261 -15.38 14.88 36.30
C GLU A 261 -14.23 14.13 35.61
N HIS A 262 -13.94 12.96 36.17
CA HIS A 262 -13.03 11.96 35.63
C HIS A 262 -13.83 10.93 34.84
N GLY A 263 -13.43 10.63 33.62
CA GLY A 263 -14.10 9.63 32.80
C GLY A 263 -13.31 9.24 31.57
N SER A 264 -13.90 8.38 30.74
CA SER A 264 -13.31 7.95 29.48
C SER A 264 -14.23 8.35 28.33
N MET A 265 -13.66 8.94 27.28
CA MET A 265 -14.33 9.13 25.97
C MET A 265 -14.52 7.80 25.21
N GLY A 266 -14.15 6.68 25.84
CA GLY A 266 -14.12 5.37 25.24
C GLY A 266 -13.08 5.29 24.14
N GLN A 267 -13.33 4.45 23.14
CA GLN A 267 -12.39 4.24 22.04
C GLN A 267 -12.18 5.42 21.09
N PHE A 268 -12.88 6.55 21.24
CA PHE A 268 -12.80 7.68 20.30
C PHE A 268 -11.61 8.64 20.53
N SER A 269 -10.78 8.43 21.56
CA SER A 269 -9.64 9.32 21.81
C SER A 269 -8.44 8.57 22.39
N PRO A 270 -7.20 8.94 22.01
CA PRO A 270 -6.01 8.33 22.56
C PRO A 270 -5.82 8.74 24.03
N GLY A 271 -5.05 7.96 24.80
CA GLY A 271 -4.53 8.38 26.10
C GLY A 271 -5.56 8.44 27.24
N GLN A 272 -6.55 7.54 27.26
CA GLN A 272 -7.64 7.49 28.26
C GLN A 272 -7.20 7.06 29.68
N GLY A 273 -6.04 7.54 30.17
CA GLY A 273 -5.50 7.22 31.49
C GLY A 273 -4.25 6.32 31.41
N GLY A 274 -3.27 6.67 32.25
CA GLY A 274 -1.92 6.09 32.30
C GLY A 274 -0.91 7.13 32.81
N PRO A 275 0.36 6.73 33.03
CA PRO A 275 1.40 7.68 33.40
C PRO A 275 1.48 8.83 32.40
N ASN A 276 1.52 10.08 32.88
CA ASN A 276 1.54 11.33 32.08
C ASN A 276 0.24 11.73 31.35
N GLY A 277 -0.92 11.18 31.68
CA GLY A 277 -2.22 11.65 31.14
C GLY A 277 -2.61 13.07 31.60
N THR A 278 -2.00 13.58 32.68
CA THR A 278 -2.05 14.98 33.16
C THR A 278 -0.69 15.34 33.77
N THR A 279 -0.54 16.56 34.31
CA THR A 279 0.61 16.92 35.14
C THR A 279 0.66 16.01 36.39
N GLY A 280 1.61 15.06 36.44
CA GLY A 280 1.77 14.08 37.53
C GLY A 280 2.17 12.68 37.03
N TYR A 281 2.49 11.77 37.96
CA TYR A 281 2.83 10.37 37.66
C TYR A 281 1.61 9.50 37.28
N GLU A 282 0.39 9.94 37.61
CA GLU A 282 -0.88 9.38 37.16
C GLU A 282 -1.73 10.49 36.55
N GLY A 283 -2.29 10.25 35.37
CA GLY A 283 -3.14 11.21 34.67
C GLY A 283 -4.62 10.82 34.69
N TYR A 284 -5.50 11.73 35.08
CA TYR A 284 -6.96 11.58 34.92
C TYR A 284 -7.41 12.25 33.62
N ASN A 285 -8.34 11.66 32.88
CA ASN A 285 -8.88 12.33 31.69
C ASN A 285 -10.12 13.16 32.08
N PRO A 286 -10.08 14.50 32.00
CA PRO A 286 -11.27 15.33 32.16
C PRO A 286 -12.31 14.93 31.09
N LEU A 287 -13.51 14.53 31.53
CA LEU A 287 -14.59 14.15 30.62
C LEU A 287 -15.67 15.22 30.61
N ASN A 288 -15.96 15.78 29.44
CA ASN A 288 -17.09 16.68 29.21
C ASN A 288 -18.27 15.87 28.65
N ALA A 289 -19.45 15.97 29.26
CA ALA A 289 -20.61 15.18 28.87
C ALA A 289 -21.11 15.55 27.46
N TRP A 290 -20.99 16.81 27.04
CA TRP A 290 -21.33 17.23 25.68
C TRP A 290 -20.39 16.64 24.63
N ASP A 291 -19.12 16.42 24.95
CA ASP A 291 -18.19 15.76 24.01
C ASP A 291 -18.64 14.33 23.71
N VAL A 292 -19.07 13.58 24.73
CA VAL A 292 -19.62 12.23 24.57
C VAL A 292 -20.89 12.25 23.71
N ILE A 293 -21.85 13.12 24.06
CA ILE A 293 -23.14 13.22 23.34
C ILE A 293 -22.90 13.57 21.87
N LEU A 294 -22.16 14.65 21.60
CA LEU A 294 -21.97 15.13 20.24
C LEU A 294 -21.11 14.17 19.40
N ALA A 295 -20.10 13.51 20.00
CA ALA A 295 -19.33 12.48 19.30
C ALA A 295 -20.20 11.27 18.94
N MET A 296 -21.00 10.76 19.88
CA MET A 296 -21.94 9.65 19.62
C MET A 296 -22.95 10.01 18.53
N GLU A 297 -23.49 11.23 18.57
CA GLU A 297 -24.37 11.76 17.53
C GLU A 297 -23.68 11.85 16.16
N GLY A 298 -22.37 12.09 16.13
CA GLY A 298 -21.54 12.04 14.92
C GLY A 298 -21.35 10.64 14.33
N THR A 299 -21.32 9.60 15.16
CA THR A 299 -21.17 8.21 14.69
C THR A 299 -22.31 7.75 13.79
N MET A 300 -23.48 8.40 13.87
CA MET A 300 -24.64 8.13 13.01
C MET A 300 -24.37 8.39 11.53
N ALA A 301 -23.32 9.15 11.17
CA ALA A 301 -22.88 9.31 9.79
C ALA A 301 -22.19 8.06 9.22
N PHE A 302 -21.72 7.12 10.06
CA PHE A 302 -20.97 5.92 9.67
C PHE A 302 -21.86 4.69 9.47
N ALA A 303 -23.08 4.88 8.97
CA ALA A 303 -24.00 3.79 8.64
C ALA A 303 -23.38 2.82 7.63
N GLY A 304 -23.32 1.54 7.98
CA GLY A 304 -22.80 0.48 7.13
C GLY A 304 -23.77 0.05 6.04
N ALA A 305 -23.24 -0.58 4.99
CA ALA A 305 -24.03 -1.08 3.88
C ALA A 305 -23.50 -2.43 3.35
N LEU A 306 -24.39 -3.19 2.71
CA LEU A 306 -24.03 -4.42 2.01
C LEU A 306 -23.28 -4.09 0.70
N THR A 307 -22.25 -4.88 0.41
CA THR A 307 -21.42 -4.72 -0.80
C THR A 307 -21.34 -6.05 -1.55
N ARG A 308 -21.52 -6.01 -2.86
CA ARG A 308 -21.26 -7.17 -3.73
C ARG A 308 -19.86 -7.05 -4.30
N GLN A 309 -19.08 -8.12 -4.22
CA GLN A 309 -17.83 -8.23 -4.96
C GLN A 309 -18.18 -8.46 -6.44
N TRP A 310 -17.72 -7.59 -7.34
CA TRP A 310 -17.83 -7.84 -8.78
C TRP A 310 -16.76 -8.87 -9.17
N GLY A 311 -17.20 -10.04 -9.65
CA GLY A 311 -16.36 -11.20 -9.97
C GLY A 311 -17.06 -12.52 -9.61
N ALA A 312 -16.97 -13.52 -10.49
CA ALA A 312 -17.89 -14.67 -10.59
C ALA A 312 -18.05 -15.61 -9.37
N THR A 313 -17.44 -15.33 -8.21
CA THR A 313 -17.47 -16.23 -7.02
C THR A 313 -17.45 -15.52 -5.66
N GLY A 314 -17.61 -14.19 -5.56
CA GLY A 314 -17.52 -13.47 -4.28
C GLY A 314 -18.88 -13.28 -3.56
N GLY A 315 -18.98 -13.71 -2.29
CA GLY A 315 -20.15 -13.45 -1.44
C GLY A 315 -20.32 -11.97 -1.05
N SER A 316 -21.52 -11.58 -0.59
CA SER A 316 -21.79 -10.23 -0.07
C SER A 316 -20.97 -9.95 1.19
N ARG A 317 -20.35 -8.77 1.30
CA ARG A 317 -19.56 -8.35 2.47
C ARG A 317 -20.11 -7.05 3.06
N ALA A 318 -19.99 -6.93 4.38
CA ALA A 318 -20.22 -5.68 5.09
C ALA A 318 -19.12 -4.67 4.74
N ALA A 319 -19.52 -3.41 4.52
CA ALA A 319 -18.61 -2.28 4.51
C ALA A 319 -19.18 -1.15 5.35
N PHE A 320 -18.30 -0.53 6.11
CA PHE A 320 -18.56 0.71 6.83
C PHE A 320 -17.80 1.85 6.16
N PRO A 321 -18.33 3.08 6.18
CA PRO A 321 -17.69 4.21 5.51
C PRO A 321 -16.23 4.38 5.94
N PHE A 322 -15.33 4.41 4.97
CA PHE A 322 -13.89 4.63 5.12
C PHE A 322 -13.23 3.76 6.21
N THR A 323 -13.72 2.54 6.37
CA THR A 323 -13.21 1.57 7.34
C THR A 323 -12.53 0.41 6.63
N PHE A 324 -11.31 0.09 7.04
CA PHE A 324 -10.45 -0.90 6.38
C PHE A 324 -9.86 -1.90 7.36
N GLU A 325 -9.37 -3.02 6.82
CA GLU A 325 -8.54 -3.95 7.58
C GLU A 325 -7.26 -3.23 8.05
N PRO A 326 -6.86 -3.40 9.32
CA PRO A 326 -5.65 -2.79 9.84
C PRO A 326 -4.43 -3.20 9.03
N THR A 327 -3.61 -2.23 8.64
CA THR A 327 -2.29 -2.48 8.06
C THR A 327 -1.20 -1.80 8.88
N GLY A 328 -0.04 -2.48 9.00
CA GLY A 328 1.15 -1.86 9.58
C GLY A 328 1.80 -0.84 8.64
N ALA A 329 1.42 -0.84 7.36
CA ALA A 329 1.99 0.03 6.34
C ALA A 329 1.88 1.51 6.74
N GLY A 330 2.99 2.23 6.80
CA GLY A 330 3.04 3.66 7.10
C GLY A 330 2.62 4.02 8.53
N ALA A 331 2.54 3.05 9.45
CA ALA A 331 2.13 3.29 10.84
C ALA A 331 3.32 3.63 11.77
N GLY A 332 4.57 3.53 11.31
CA GLY A 332 5.79 4.03 11.97
C GLY A 332 6.18 3.40 13.32
N GLY A 333 5.26 2.71 14.02
CA GLY A 333 5.49 2.23 15.38
C GLY A 333 4.48 1.19 15.92
N LEU A 334 3.49 0.77 15.14
CA LEU A 334 2.61 -0.34 15.55
C LEU A 334 3.33 -1.69 15.37
N SER A 335 3.68 -2.33 16.48
CA SER A 335 4.31 -3.65 16.45
C SER A 335 3.35 -4.71 15.91
N SER A 336 3.80 -5.49 14.92
CA SER A 336 3.07 -6.68 14.46
C SER A 336 3.03 -7.82 15.48
N GLU A 337 3.84 -7.70 16.54
CA GLU A 337 3.93 -8.68 17.64
C GLU A 337 3.05 -8.29 18.82
N ASP A 338 2.30 -7.17 18.71
CA ASP A 338 1.25 -6.87 19.67
C ASP A 338 0.23 -8.03 19.65
N PRO A 339 0.05 -8.76 20.77
CA PRO A 339 -0.93 -9.84 20.84
C PRO A 339 -2.36 -9.33 20.56
N ASN A 340 -2.61 -8.03 20.74
CA ASN A 340 -3.89 -7.41 20.48
C ASN A 340 -3.91 -6.80 19.07
N ARG A 341 -4.36 -7.61 18.10
CA ARG A 341 -4.58 -7.12 16.74
C ARG A 341 -5.54 -5.92 16.77
N PRO A 342 -5.23 -4.82 16.06
CA PRO A 342 -6.16 -3.70 15.96
C PRO A 342 -7.54 -4.15 15.45
N ARG A 343 -8.60 -3.51 15.93
CA ARG A 343 -9.98 -3.84 15.56
C ARG A 343 -10.33 -3.42 14.14
N GLY A 344 -9.77 -2.30 13.70
CA GLY A 344 -10.01 -1.72 12.39
C GLY A 344 -9.19 -0.45 12.20
N GLU A 345 -9.10 -0.02 10.95
CA GLU A 345 -8.52 1.27 10.57
C GLU A 345 -9.64 2.17 10.01
N VAL A 346 -9.71 3.42 10.46
CA VAL A 346 -10.75 4.38 10.06
C VAL A 346 -10.07 5.61 9.47
N TRP A 347 -10.52 6.02 8.27
CA TRP A 347 -9.99 7.19 7.57
C TRP A 347 -11.07 8.26 7.51
N THR A 348 -10.95 9.33 8.29
CA THR A 348 -11.98 10.37 8.34
C THR A 348 -11.71 11.45 7.29
N PRO A 349 -12.61 11.67 6.31
CA PRO A 349 -12.39 12.66 5.26
C PRO A 349 -12.37 14.08 5.82
N ILE A 350 -11.42 14.90 5.37
CA ILE A 350 -11.32 16.32 5.70
C ILE A 350 -11.58 17.12 4.43
N TRP A 351 -12.52 18.05 4.49
CA TRP A 351 -12.84 18.95 3.38
C TRP A 351 -12.71 20.42 3.81
N SER A 352 -12.19 21.23 2.90
CA SER A 352 -11.98 22.68 3.10
C SER A 352 -13.10 23.54 2.53
N LYS A 353 -13.97 22.97 1.68
CA LYS A 353 -15.10 23.69 1.07
C LYS A 353 -16.37 23.55 1.91
N PRO A 354 -17.14 24.62 2.16
CA PRO A 354 -18.37 24.55 2.95
C PRO A 354 -19.40 23.55 2.40
N ALA A 355 -19.69 22.49 3.15
CA ALA A 355 -20.62 21.43 2.77
C ALA A 355 -21.80 21.31 3.74
N THR A 356 -22.99 21.07 3.21
CA THR A 356 -24.19 20.73 4.00
C THR A 356 -24.07 19.33 4.60
N PHE A 357 -24.88 19.03 5.61
CA PHE A 357 -24.90 17.66 6.16
C PHE A 357 -25.32 16.63 5.10
N SER A 358 -26.26 16.95 4.20
CA SER A 358 -26.68 16.03 3.13
C SER A 358 -25.56 15.71 2.15
N GLU A 359 -24.73 16.71 1.77
CA GLU A 359 -23.55 16.50 0.94
C GLU A 359 -22.51 15.63 1.66
N ALA A 360 -22.25 15.89 2.96
CA ALA A 360 -21.36 15.06 3.77
C ALA A 360 -21.89 13.62 3.91
N ALA A 361 -23.18 13.45 4.20
CA ALA A 361 -23.82 12.14 4.32
C ALA A 361 -23.75 11.33 3.02
N ALA A 362 -23.84 11.98 1.85
CA ALA A 362 -23.64 11.31 0.57
C ALA A 362 -22.21 10.77 0.40
N ILE A 363 -21.20 11.52 0.86
CA ILE A 363 -19.79 11.07 0.88
C ILE A 363 -19.63 9.84 1.77
N PHE A 364 -20.25 9.81 2.95
CA PHE A 364 -20.21 8.65 3.84
C PHE A 364 -21.00 7.46 3.30
N ALA A 365 -22.17 7.67 2.70
CA ALA A 365 -22.97 6.61 2.11
C ALA A 365 -22.27 5.95 0.92
N GLU A 366 -21.55 6.74 0.10
CA GLU A 366 -20.67 6.20 -0.93
C GLU A 366 -19.46 5.50 -0.29
N GLY A 367 -18.79 6.19 0.64
CA GLY A 367 -17.92 5.69 1.72
C GLY A 367 -16.79 4.73 1.35
N ARG A 368 -16.58 4.47 0.06
CA ARG A 368 -15.80 3.36 -0.46
C ARG A 368 -14.72 3.90 -1.36
N LEU A 369 -13.49 3.56 -0.99
CA LEU A 369 -12.33 3.74 -1.84
C LEU A 369 -12.16 2.52 -2.75
N THR A 370 -11.62 2.72 -3.95
CA THR A 370 -11.47 1.66 -4.96
C THR A 370 -10.07 1.65 -5.54
N VAL A 371 -9.51 0.47 -5.72
CA VAL A 371 -8.22 0.25 -6.37
C VAL A 371 -8.46 -0.52 -7.65
N GLY A 372 -8.48 0.18 -8.78
CA GLY A 372 -8.95 -0.41 -10.04
C GLY A 372 -10.44 -0.71 -9.96
N GLU A 373 -10.84 -1.93 -10.30
CA GLU A 373 -12.26 -2.36 -10.27
C GLU A 373 -12.71 -2.93 -8.91
N ARG A 374 -11.79 -3.04 -7.94
CA ARG A 374 -12.05 -3.64 -6.62
C ARG A 374 -12.15 -2.59 -5.52
N THR A 375 -13.01 -2.83 -4.54
CA THR A 375 -13.06 -2.04 -3.29
C THR A 375 -11.74 -2.17 -2.52
N ALA A 376 -11.29 -1.07 -1.92
CA ALA A 376 -10.15 -1.03 -1.04
C ALA A 376 -10.42 -1.87 0.23
N ARG A 377 -9.45 -2.71 0.61
CA ARG A 377 -9.59 -3.61 1.77
C ARG A 377 -8.72 -3.22 2.95
N SER A 378 -7.59 -2.55 2.70
CA SER A 378 -6.57 -2.22 3.69
C SER A 378 -6.19 -0.75 3.61
N GLY A 379 -5.49 -0.23 4.63
CA GLY A 379 -4.96 1.14 4.60
C GLY A 379 -4.05 1.42 3.39
N LEU A 380 -3.30 0.45 2.88
CA LEU A 380 -2.50 0.62 1.66
C LEU A 380 -3.40 0.76 0.42
N ASP A 381 -4.48 0.00 0.34
CA ASP A 381 -5.45 0.16 -0.75
C ASP A 381 -6.15 1.53 -0.68
N ALA A 382 -6.48 1.99 0.54
CA ALA A 382 -7.04 3.31 0.77
C ALA A 382 -6.07 4.40 0.29
N ALA A 383 -4.80 4.35 0.70
CA ALA A 383 -3.75 5.28 0.29
C ALA A 383 -3.58 5.33 -1.24
N ARG A 384 -3.53 4.16 -1.89
CA ARG A 384 -3.50 4.05 -3.37
C ARG A 384 -4.71 4.70 -4.02
N SER A 385 -5.90 4.49 -3.47
CA SER A 385 -7.12 5.11 -3.99
C SER A 385 -7.12 6.63 -3.82
N VAL A 386 -6.74 7.14 -2.65
CA VAL A 386 -6.70 8.59 -2.38
C VAL A 386 -5.70 9.27 -3.31
N ALA A 387 -4.51 8.69 -3.49
CA ALA A 387 -3.49 9.20 -4.40
C ALA A 387 -3.97 9.26 -5.88
N ARG A 388 -4.90 8.38 -6.28
CA ARG A 388 -5.45 8.34 -7.65
C ARG A 388 -6.65 9.25 -7.88
N ILE A 389 -7.49 9.49 -6.89
CA ILE A 389 -8.72 10.28 -7.08
C ILE A 389 -8.38 11.76 -7.32
N GLY A 390 -7.29 12.24 -6.72
CA GLY A 390 -6.96 13.66 -6.66
C GLY A 390 -8.04 14.47 -5.92
N ALA A 391 -7.97 15.80 -5.90
CA ALA A 391 -8.93 16.65 -5.19
C ALA A 391 -10.37 16.62 -5.75
N ALA A 392 -10.67 15.67 -6.66
CA ALA A 392 -12.01 15.38 -7.12
C ALA A 392 -12.91 15.07 -5.91
N ARG A 393 -14.11 15.67 -5.88
CA ARG A 393 -15.11 15.60 -4.78
C ARG A 393 -14.86 16.48 -3.56
N GLY A 394 -13.86 17.37 -3.59
CA GLY A 394 -13.69 18.41 -2.56
C GLY A 394 -13.15 17.92 -1.21
N ILE A 395 -12.70 16.66 -1.14
CA ILE A 395 -11.99 16.10 0.02
C ILE A 395 -10.51 16.47 -0.12
N GLY A 396 -10.00 17.29 0.79
CA GLY A 396 -8.61 17.75 0.81
C GLY A 396 -7.64 16.73 1.39
N GLY A 397 -8.13 15.80 2.22
CA GLY A 397 -7.32 14.73 2.78
C GLY A 397 -8.12 13.83 3.70
N PHE A 398 -7.43 12.91 4.37
CA PHE A 398 -8.00 12.00 5.36
C PHE A 398 -7.13 11.97 6.61
N GLU A 399 -7.75 12.01 7.78
CA GLU A 399 -7.05 11.66 9.03
C GLU A 399 -7.17 10.16 9.25
N ARG A 400 -6.03 9.49 9.43
CA ARG A 400 -5.95 8.04 9.55
C ARG A 400 -5.88 7.63 11.03
N TYR A 401 -6.74 6.71 11.44
CA TYR A 401 -6.79 6.17 12.79
C TYR A 401 -6.70 4.65 12.79
N SER A 402 -5.93 4.09 13.73
CA SER A 402 -5.99 2.66 14.06
C SER A 402 -6.68 2.48 15.41
N ILE A 403 -7.66 1.60 15.48
CA ILE A 403 -8.37 1.26 16.72
C ILE A 403 -7.59 0.13 17.41
N ILE A 404 -6.68 0.51 18.29
CA ILE A 404 -5.74 -0.40 18.96
C ILE A 404 -6.14 -0.64 20.41
N GLN A 405 -5.70 -1.78 20.95
CA GLN A 405 -5.83 -2.10 22.36
C GLN A 405 -4.42 -2.32 22.92
N PRO A 406 -3.80 -1.30 23.56
CA PRO A 406 -2.39 -1.37 23.97
C PRO A 406 -2.05 -2.52 24.93
N ASP A 407 -3.02 -2.90 25.78
CA ASP A 407 -2.99 -4.10 26.62
C ASP A 407 -4.39 -4.71 26.63
N SER A 408 -4.49 -6.03 26.71
CA SER A 408 -5.73 -6.79 26.88
C SER A 408 -6.67 -6.28 27.99
N LYS A 409 -6.10 -5.60 29.01
CA LYS A 409 -6.83 -4.99 30.13
C LYS A 409 -7.23 -3.53 29.90
N MET A 410 -6.65 -2.88 28.90
CA MET A 410 -6.94 -1.49 28.55
C MET A 410 -8.10 -1.44 27.54
N PRO A 411 -8.90 -0.37 27.52
CA PRO A 411 -9.91 -0.18 26.48
C PRO A 411 -9.26 0.01 25.10
N TYR A 412 -10.04 -0.20 24.04
CA TYR A 412 -9.61 0.19 22.71
C TYR A 412 -9.48 1.71 22.64
N GLN A 413 -8.57 2.20 21.79
CA GLN A 413 -8.34 3.62 21.56
C GLN A 413 -8.07 3.87 20.08
N ALA A 414 -8.69 4.90 19.52
CA ALA A 414 -8.39 5.42 18.20
C ALA A 414 -7.08 6.22 18.27
N THR A 415 -5.99 5.59 17.86
CA THR A 415 -4.67 6.21 17.79
C THR A 415 -4.48 6.84 16.40
N PRO A 416 -4.23 8.16 16.31
CA PRO A 416 -3.89 8.79 15.05
C PRO A 416 -2.60 8.20 14.48
N LEU A 417 -2.63 7.84 13.19
CA LEU A 417 -1.46 7.40 12.43
C LEU A 417 -0.89 8.50 11.54
N GLY A 418 -1.67 9.56 11.31
CA GLY A 418 -1.26 10.74 10.55
C GLY A 418 -2.30 11.16 9.51
N ARG A 419 -2.09 12.35 8.95
CA ARG A 419 -2.88 12.89 7.87
C ARG A 419 -2.35 12.45 6.51
N PHE A 420 -3.27 12.12 5.61
CA PHE A 420 -2.97 11.74 4.24
C PHE A 420 -3.69 12.70 3.29
N ASP A 421 -2.92 13.60 2.68
CA ASP A 421 -3.46 14.63 1.81
C ASP A 421 -3.81 14.07 0.43
N THR A 422 -4.91 14.56 -0.11
CA THR A 422 -5.33 14.23 -1.45
C THR A 422 -4.54 15.10 -2.44
N PRO A 423 -3.85 14.54 -3.44
CA PRO A 423 -3.05 15.36 -4.35
C PRO A 423 -3.92 16.22 -5.27
N ASP A 424 -3.41 17.39 -5.69
CA ASP A 424 -4.13 18.27 -6.62
C ASP A 424 -4.43 17.60 -7.97
N ARG A 425 -3.56 16.68 -8.40
CA ARG A 425 -3.71 15.90 -9.62
C ARG A 425 -3.67 14.40 -9.30
N PRO A 426 -4.58 13.61 -9.91
CA PRO A 426 -4.51 12.15 -9.91
C PRO A 426 -3.11 11.62 -10.20
N ARG A 427 -2.60 10.75 -9.33
CA ARG A 427 -1.33 10.06 -9.53
C ARG A 427 -1.55 8.70 -10.14
N ARG A 428 -0.51 8.20 -10.82
CA ARG A 428 -0.50 6.84 -11.33
C ARG A 428 -0.25 5.84 -10.20
N ASP A 429 -1.02 4.77 -10.17
CA ASP A 429 -0.85 3.68 -9.19
C ASP A 429 0.14 2.64 -9.72
N LEU A 430 1.44 2.88 -9.55
CA LEU A 430 2.48 1.91 -9.92
C LEU A 430 2.34 0.58 -9.16
N VAL A 431 1.75 0.60 -7.96
CA VAL A 431 1.52 -0.58 -7.12
C VAL A 431 0.55 -1.55 -7.78
N SER A 432 -0.31 -1.11 -8.72
CA SER A 432 -1.18 -2.02 -9.47
C SER A 432 -0.42 -3.05 -10.30
N ASP A 433 0.76 -2.70 -10.79
CA ASP A 433 1.60 -3.61 -11.57
C ASP A 433 2.09 -4.78 -10.71
N LEU A 434 2.51 -4.48 -9.48
CA LEU A 434 2.99 -5.48 -8.52
C LEU A 434 1.83 -6.31 -7.94
N ASP A 435 0.68 -5.68 -7.72
CA ASP A 435 -0.51 -6.33 -7.15
C ASP A 435 -1.34 -7.12 -8.19
N ALA A 436 -0.85 -7.24 -9.44
CA ALA A 436 -1.50 -7.99 -10.49
C ALA A 436 -1.80 -9.43 -10.05
N GLY A 437 -3.06 -9.86 -10.15
CA GLY A 437 -3.51 -11.18 -9.71
C GLY A 437 -3.57 -11.37 -8.18
N ASP A 438 -3.76 -10.28 -7.42
CA ASP A 438 -3.77 -10.23 -5.94
C ASP A 438 -2.45 -10.71 -5.33
N TRP A 439 -1.32 -10.44 -5.98
CA TRP A 439 -0.02 -10.94 -5.53
C TRP A 439 0.32 -10.46 -4.12
N LEU A 440 0.07 -9.19 -3.77
CA LEU A 440 0.35 -8.66 -2.43
C LEU A 440 -0.50 -9.33 -1.36
N SER A 441 -1.81 -9.52 -1.63
CA SER A 441 -2.70 -10.22 -0.70
C SER A 441 -2.29 -11.68 -0.48
N ARG A 442 -1.85 -12.37 -1.52
CA ARG A 442 -1.31 -13.74 -1.41
C ARG A 442 0.00 -13.77 -0.61
N ALA A 443 0.89 -12.80 -0.83
CA ALA A 443 2.13 -12.64 -0.09
C ALA A 443 1.89 -12.40 1.41
N ARG A 444 0.93 -11.52 1.78
CA ARG A 444 0.49 -11.33 3.17
C ARG A 444 -0.02 -12.60 3.80
N ARG A 445 -0.88 -13.35 3.10
CA ARG A 445 -1.42 -14.62 3.59
C ARG A 445 -0.33 -15.65 3.84
N LEU A 446 0.67 -15.71 2.95
CA LEU A 446 1.83 -16.58 3.10
C LEU A 446 2.63 -16.22 4.36
N VAL A 447 2.97 -14.94 4.57
CA VAL A 447 3.76 -14.54 5.75
C VAL A 447 2.99 -14.59 7.06
N GLY A 448 1.66 -14.49 7.02
CA GLY A 448 0.78 -14.70 8.17
C GLY A 448 0.74 -16.16 8.64
N ASN A 449 1.15 -17.11 7.80
CA ASN A 449 1.21 -18.52 8.18
C ASN A 449 2.53 -18.83 8.91
N LYS A 450 2.48 -18.85 10.24
CA LYS A 450 3.62 -19.15 11.13
C LYS A 450 4.30 -20.51 10.86
N ARG A 451 3.63 -21.46 10.20
CA ARG A 451 4.23 -22.75 9.82
C ARG A 451 5.15 -22.64 8.61
N THR A 452 4.89 -21.68 7.73
CA THR A 452 5.60 -21.54 6.44
C THR A 452 6.63 -20.41 6.46
N ALA A 453 6.35 -19.32 7.19
CA ALA A 453 7.13 -18.09 7.13
C ALA A 453 7.81 -17.74 8.47
N PRO A 454 9.14 -17.55 8.51
CA PRO A 454 9.85 -17.07 9.69
C PRO A 454 9.64 -15.55 9.91
N ALA A 455 9.97 -15.04 11.09
CA ALA A 455 9.83 -13.62 11.44
C ALA A 455 10.50 -12.66 10.44
N ARG A 456 11.68 -13.02 9.92
CA ARG A 456 12.39 -12.26 8.87
C ARG A 456 11.58 -12.05 7.59
N ALA A 457 10.72 -13.00 7.22
CA ALA A 457 9.86 -12.89 6.04
C ALA A 457 8.72 -11.90 6.29
N GLY A 458 8.14 -11.94 7.49
CA GLY A 458 7.18 -10.93 7.94
C GLY A 458 7.79 -9.53 7.97
N GLN A 459 9.03 -9.38 8.44
CA GLN A 459 9.74 -8.10 8.44
C GLN A 459 10.03 -7.59 7.02
N ALA A 460 10.48 -8.47 6.12
CA ALA A 460 10.70 -8.10 4.71
C ALA A 460 9.40 -7.67 4.02
N MET A 461 8.29 -8.37 4.27
CA MET A 461 6.99 -7.98 3.76
C MET A 461 6.54 -6.62 4.32
N ARG A 462 6.71 -6.36 5.62
CA ARG A 462 6.40 -5.05 6.22
C ARG A 462 7.16 -3.91 5.57
N ARG A 463 8.48 -4.06 5.41
CA ARG A 463 9.32 -3.06 4.72
C ARG A 463 8.85 -2.79 3.29
N LEU A 464 8.40 -3.83 2.59
CA LEU A 464 7.81 -3.67 1.27
C LEU A 464 6.52 -2.87 1.36
N GLU A 465 5.60 -3.21 2.26
CA GLU A 465 4.34 -2.47 2.43
C GLU A 465 4.53 -1.01 2.84
N ASP A 466 5.48 -0.73 3.74
CA ASP A 466 5.83 0.63 4.16
C ASP A 466 6.34 1.44 2.96
N ALA A 467 7.25 0.87 2.17
CA ALA A 467 7.77 1.55 0.99
C ALA A 467 6.70 1.73 -0.10
N LEU A 468 5.80 0.75 -0.29
CA LEU A 468 4.65 0.88 -1.18
C LEU A 468 3.66 1.96 -0.70
N PHE A 469 3.53 2.14 0.61
CA PHE A 469 2.74 3.23 1.19
C PHE A 469 3.39 4.58 0.93
N ASP A 470 4.70 4.71 1.15
CA ASP A 470 5.45 5.95 0.88
C ASP A 470 5.34 6.39 -0.59
N MET A 471 5.25 5.45 -1.54
CA MET A 471 4.98 5.77 -2.97
C MET A 471 3.68 6.54 -3.19
N THR A 472 2.71 6.41 -2.28
CA THR A 472 1.42 7.09 -2.37
C THR A 472 1.43 8.47 -1.69
N VAL A 473 2.42 8.74 -0.84
CA VAL A 473 2.57 9.97 -0.07
C VAL A 473 3.25 11.06 -0.93
N ALA A 474 2.81 12.30 -0.79
CA ALA A 474 3.42 13.43 -1.48
C ALA A 474 4.88 13.67 -1.06
N ASN A 475 5.75 13.94 -2.03
CA ASN A 475 7.19 14.20 -1.86
C ASN A 475 8.00 13.00 -1.33
N ARG A 476 7.44 11.79 -1.40
CA ARG A 476 8.12 10.53 -1.03
C ARG A 476 8.04 9.48 -2.14
N GLU A 477 7.54 9.85 -3.31
CA GLU A 477 7.20 8.96 -4.40
C GLU A 477 8.44 8.20 -4.90
N SER A 478 9.48 8.97 -5.22
CA SER A 478 10.72 8.44 -5.81
C SER A 478 11.54 7.62 -4.81
N ASP A 479 11.63 8.09 -3.55
CA ASP A 479 12.29 7.33 -2.47
C ASP A 479 11.49 6.07 -2.11
N GLY A 480 10.17 6.18 -2.05
CA GLY A 480 9.26 5.05 -1.85
C GLY A 480 9.41 4.00 -2.95
N ALA A 481 9.46 4.40 -4.22
CA ALA A 481 9.64 3.49 -5.35
C ALA A 481 10.99 2.76 -5.27
N ARG A 482 12.06 3.49 -4.93
CA ARG A 482 13.41 2.93 -4.76
C ARG A 482 13.47 1.94 -3.59
N ASN A 483 12.93 2.32 -2.44
CA ASN A 483 12.86 1.47 -1.25
C ASN A 483 11.98 0.24 -1.48
N ALA A 484 10.90 0.38 -2.24
CA ALA A 484 10.00 -0.71 -2.59
C ALA A 484 10.69 -1.73 -3.50
N LEU A 485 11.50 -1.29 -4.47
CA LEU A 485 12.34 -2.19 -5.28
C LEU A 485 13.33 -2.97 -4.40
N MET A 486 14.05 -2.29 -3.51
CA MET A 486 15.00 -2.94 -2.59
C MET A 486 14.30 -3.94 -1.66
N ALA A 487 13.16 -3.55 -1.08
CA ALA A 487 12.37 -4.41 -0.19
C ALA A 487 11.76 -5.61 -0.94
N LEU A 488 11.30 -5.40 -2.18
CA LEU A 488 10.83 -6.48 -3.07
C LEU A 488 11.96 -7.49 -3.32
N GLY A 489 13.16 -7.02 -3.65
CA GLY A 489 14.33 -7.88 -3.83
C GLY A 489 14.64 -8.71 -2.59
N SER A 490 14.59 -8.11 -1.40
CA SER A 490 14.78 -8.82 -0.13
C SER A 490 13.72 -9.88 0.12
N PHE A 491 12.44 -9.55 -0.06
CA PHE A 491 11.33 -10.49 0.13
C PHE A 491 11.40 -11.67 -0.86
N VAL A 492 11.70 -11.37 -2.12
CA VAL A 492 11.79 -12.38 -3.18
C VAL A 492 13.03 -13.26 -3.02
N GLY A 493 14.14 -12.72 -2.52
CA GLY A 493 15.31 -13.52 -2.15
C GLY A 493 14.98 -14.59 -1.09
N TRP A 494 14.20 -14.23 -0.07
CA TRP A 494 13.68 -15.22 0.88
C TRP A 494 12.74 -16.23 0.20
N LEU A 495 11.78 -15.75 -0.60
CA LEU A 495 10.81 -16.60 -1.29
C LEU A 495 11.51 -17.62 -2.20
N ALA A 496 12.50 -17.18 -2.99
CA ALA A 496 13.28 -18.03 -3.89
C ALA A 496 14.04 -19.14 -3.13
N SER A 497 14.58 -18.83 -1.95
CA SER A 497 15.32 -19.78 -1.12
C SER A 497 14.44 -20.82 -0.40
N ASN A 498 13.11 -20.64 -0.37
CA ASN A 498 12.19 -21.48 0.42
C ASN A 498 11.26 -22.31 -0.48
N PRO A 499 11.52 -23.62 -0.68
CA PRO A 499 10.71 -24.48 -1.54
C PRO A 499 9.23 -24.56 -1.17
N THR A 500 8.90 -24.52 0.13
CA THR A 500 7.50 -24.55 0.60
C THR A 500 6.78 -23.27 0.23
N ALA A 501 7.42 -22.12 0.47
CA ALA A 501 6.85 -20.82 0.12
C ALA A 501 6.61 -20.67 -1.40
N ARG A 502 7.51 -21.23 -2.24
CA ARG A 502 7.36 -21.25 -3.70
C ARG A 502 6.13 -22.00 -4.21
N LYS A 503 5.60 -22.96 -3.44
CA LYS A 503 4.36 -23.68 -3.79
C LYS A 503 3.13 -22.79 -3.60
N ASP A 504 3.17 -21.93 -2.60
CA ASP A 504 2.03 -21.09 -2.20
C ASP A 504 2.01 -19.73 -2.91
N LEU A 505 3.17 -19.23 -3.35
CA LEU A 505 3.31 -17.93 -4.01
C LEU A 505 4.23 -18.02 -5.23
N ARG A 506 3.72 -17.52 -6.36
CA ARG A 506 4.47 -17.38 -7.62
C ARG A 506 5.51 -16.25 -7.53
N PRO A 507 6.52 -16.22 -8.43
CA PRO A 507 7.39 -15.06 -8.55
C PRO A 507 6.56 -13.78 -8.77
N PRO A 508 7.09 -12.61 -8.40
CA PRO A 508 6.43 -11.33 -8.66
C PRO A 508 6.05 -11.20 -10.14
N PRO A 509 4.93 -10.53 -10.46
CA PRO A 509 4.66 -10.11 -11.82
C PRO A 509 5.74 -9.15 -12.31
N LEU A 510 5.84 -9.02 -13.64
CA LEU A 510 6.80 -8.13 -14.26
C LEU A 510 6.28 -6.68 -14.19
N ILE A 511 6.88 -5.87 -13.33
CA ILE A 511 6.47 -4.48 -13.07
C ILE A 511 6.84 -3.55 -14.23
N SER A 512 6.08 -2.48 -14.44
CA SER A 512 6.24 -1.60 -15.60
C SER A 512 7.57 -0.82 -15.61
N PRO A 513 8.01 -0.30 -16.78
CA PRO A 513 9.19 0.56 -16.90
C PRO A 513 9.12 1.82 -16.01
N ASP A 514 7.91 2.25 -15.64
CA ASP A 514 7.69 3.48 -14.90
C ASP A 514 8.23 3.42 -13.47
N TRP A 515 8.33 2.22 -12.88
CA TRP A 515 9.04 2.01 -11.63
C TRP A 515 10.50 2.44 -11.69
N LEU A 516 11.17 2.21 -12.84
CA LEU A 516 12.55 2.64 -13.03
C LEU A 516 12.64 4.15 -13.16
N HIS A 517 11.71 4.76 -13.89
CA HIS A 517 11.68 6.21 -14.07
C HIS A 517 11.42 6.96 -12.77
N GLU A 518 10.54 6.44 -11.93
CA GLU A 518 10.22 7.02 -10.62
C GLU A 518 11.36 6.82 -9.62
N ALA A 519 12.03 5.66 -9.63
CA ALA A 519 13.08 5.34 -8.65
C ALA A 519 14.48 5.88 -9.00
N ASP A 520 14.72 6.30 -10.24
CA ASP A 520 16.02 6.80 -10.74
C ASP A 520 16.39 8.14 -10.09
N ASP A 521 17.32 8.08 -9.16
CA ASP A 521 17.87 9.25 -8.45
C ASP A 521 19.15 9.80 -9.11
N GLY A 522 19.53 9.24 -10.26
CA GLY A 522 20.76 9.61 -10.97
C GLY A 522 22.05 9.07 -10.33
N SER A 523 21.97 8.23 -9.29
CA SER A 523 23.15 7.65 -8.65
C SER A 523 23.85 6.60 -9.53
N PRO A 524 25.17 6.46 -9.43
CA PRO A 524 25.90 5.40 -10.13
C PRO A 524 25.45 4.00 -9.68
N GLU A 525 25.05 3.82 -8.41
CA GLU A 525 24.52 2.56 -7.89
C GLU A 525 23.22 2.15 -8.58
N PHE A 526 22.28 3.10 -8.75
CA PHE A 526 21.04 2.83 -9.45
C PHE A 526 21.28 2.48 -10.92
N ARG A 527 22.14 3.25 -11.60
CA ARG A 527 22.48 3.04 -13.00
C ARG A 527 23.16 1.69 -13.25
N ALA A 528 24.15 1.34 -12.43
CA ALA A 528 24.81 0.05 -12.46
C ALA A 528 23.83 -1.10 -12.25
N ALA A 529 22.98 -1.01 -11.22
CA ALA A 529 21.97 -2.01 -10.92
C ALA A 529 20.95 -2.18 -12.05
N ALA A 530 20.46 -1.08 -12.63
CA ALA A 530 19.53 -1.12 -13.75
C ALA A 530 20.17 -1.75 -15.00
N ALA A 531 21.41 -1.38 -15.35
CA ALA A 531 22.14 -1.97 -16.46
C ALA A 531 22.29 -3.49 -16.30
N LEU A 532 22.78 -3.93 -15.13
CA LEU A 532 22.95 -5.35 -14.79
C LEU A 532 21.62 -6.13 -14.79
N ALA A 533 20.53 -5.53 -14.31
CA ALA A 533 19.21 -6.17 -14.26
C ALA A 533 18.69 -6.57 -15.65
N THR A 534 19.14 -5.89 -16.70
CA THR A 534 18.71 -6.15 -18.09
C THR A 534 19.54 -7.21 -18.82
N LEU A 535 20.55 -7.81 -18.20
CA LEU A 535 21.39 -8.82 -18.84
C LEU A 535 20.56 -10.03 -19.31
N GLY A 536 20.80 -10.46 -20.55
CA GLY A 536 20.06 -11.53 -21.22
C GLY A 536 18.71 -11.10 -21.82
N LEU A 537 18.36 -9.81 -21.74
CA LEU A 537 17.19 -9.26 -22.42
C LEU A 537 17.56 -8.63 -23.77
N PRO A 538 16.65 -8.69 -24.77
CA PRO A 538 16.89 -8.06 -26.06
C PRO A 538 16.97 -6.53 -25.92
N ALA A 539 17.76 -5.91 -26.79
CA ALA A 539 17.88 -4.46 -26.86
C ALA A 539 16.52 -3.78 -27.07
N LEU A 540 16.30 -2.65 -26.40
CA LEU A 540 15.10 -1.85 -26.59
C LEU A 540 15.08 -1.29 -28.03
N PRO A 541 13.93 -1.30 -28.73
CA PRO A 541 13.79 -0.64 -30.03
C PRO A 541 14.28 0.82 -29.94
N ARG A 542 14.91 1.32 -31.01
CA ARG A 542 15.23 2.75 -31.08
C ARG A 542 13.90 3.51 -31.07
N PRO A 543 13.75 4.60 -30.29
CA PRO A 543 12.59 5.45 -30.44
C PRO A 543 12.53 5.86 -31.91
N ALA A 544 11.34 5.74 -32.53
CA ALA A 544 11.13 6.34 -33.84
C ALA A 544 11.59 7.79 -33.70
N GLN A 545 12.61 8.17 -34.47
CA GLN A 545 12.84 9.59 -34.71
C GLN A 545 11.48 10.13 -35.14
N GLN A 546 11.01 11.19 -34.50
CA GLN A 546 9.82 11.90 -34.95
C GLN A 546 10.07 12.27 -36.41
N ALA A 547 9.61 11.42 -37.34
CA ALA A 547 9.35 11.82 -38.69
C ALA A 547 8.27 12.89 -38.53
N ASP A 548 8.55 14.06 -39.09
CA ASP A 548 7.68 15.22 -39.08
C ASP A 548 6.22 14.79 -39.17
N ALA A 549 5.46 15.14 -38.13
CA ALA A 549 4.02 15.03 -38.14
C ALA A 549 3.50 16.03 -39.18
N GLN A 550 3.49 15.64 -40.45
CA GLN A 550 2.53 16.19 -41.40
C GLN A 550 1.16 15.71 -40.96
N GLU A 551 0.38 16.65 -40.44
CA GLU A 551 -1.03 16.50 -40.12
C GLU A 551 -1.76 15.78 -41.25
N PRO A 552 -2.57 14.73 -40.97
CA PRO A 552 -3.44 14.17 -42.00
C PRO A 552 -4.55 15.19 -42.28
N GLN A 553 -4.48 15.81 -43.46
CA GLN A 553 -5.56 16.63 -44.01
C GLN A 553 -6.85 15.79 -44.09
N ALA A 554 -7.90 16.31 -43.47
CA ALA A 554 -9.25 15.77 -43.53
C ALA A 554 -9.77 15.77 -44.97
N ALA A 555 -9.84 14.59 -45.59
CA ALA A 555 -10.55 14.40 -46.84
C ALA A 555 -12.02 14.08 -46.56
N HIS A 556 -12.84 15.10 -46.78
CA HIS A 556 -14.29 15.06 -46.89
C HIS A 556 -14.69 14.24 -48.13
N ARG A 557 -15.51 13.19 -48.00
CA ARG A 557 -16.47 12.77 -49.04
C ARG A 557 -17.73 12.17 -48.43
N ALA A 558 -18.85 12.76 -48.84
CA ALA A 558 -20.22 12.35 -48.61
C ALA A 558 -20.74 11.45 -49.76
N GLY A 559 -21.88 10.79 -49.52
CA GLY A 559 -22.72 10.06 -50.49
C GLY A 559 -23.04 8.64 -50.01
N GLU A 560 -24.16 8.40 -49.34
CA GLU A 560 -25.45 7.88 -49.92
C GLU A 560 -25.31 6.45 -50.50
N GLY A 561 -26.10 5.42 -50.18
CA GLY A 561 -27.29 5.23 -49.35
C GLY A 561 -27.78 3.77 -49.48
N ALA A 562 -28.88 3.46 -48.78
CA ALA A 562 -29.79 2.30 -48.93
C ALA A 562 -29.42 0.92 -48.31
N GLY A 563 -30.14 0.60 -47.21
CA GLY A 563 -31.11 -0.52 -47.17
C GLY A 563 -30.62 -1.95 -46.90
N GLY A 564 -31.11 -2.55 -45.81
CA GLY A 564 -31.24 -4.02 -45.69
C GLY A 564 -30.98 -4.58 -44.30
N GLU A 565 -32.04 -4.93 -43.58
CA GLU A 565 -32.02 -5.87 -42.46
C GLU A 565 -31.50 -7.25 -42.92
N SER A 566 -30.58 -7.86 -42.17
CA SER A 566 -30.61 -9.29 -41.88
C SER A 566 -29.54 -9.67 -40.86
N THR A 567 -30.00 -10.36 -39.83
CA THR A 567 -29.31 -11.38 -39.03
C THR A 567 -28.24 -12.18 -39.78
N THR A 568 -27.03 -12.25 -39.22
CA THR A 568 -26.19 -13.47 -39.11
C THR A 568 -24.91 -13.17 -38.33
N ALA A 569 -24.50 -14.12 -37.49
CA ALA A 569 -23.27 -14.09 -36.69
C ALA A 569 -22.01 -13.99 -37.57
N PRO A 570 -20.92 -13.32 -37.16
CA PRO A 570 -19.66 -13.44 -37.85
C PRO A 570 -18.87 -14.63 -37.29
N GLN A 571 -18.73 -15.63 -38.15
CA GLN A 571 -17.65 -16.60 -38.14
C GLN A 571 -16.30 -15.87 -38.17
N THR A 572 -15.36 -16.46 -37.44
CA THR A 572 -13.94 -16.17 -37.40
C THR A 572 -13.34 -16.21 -38.81
N ALA A 573 -13.02 -15.04 -39.36
CA ALA A 573 -12.10 -14.91 -40.49
C ALA A 573 -10.76 -14.41 -39.93
N ALA A 574 -9.74 -15.24 -40.08
CA ALA A 574 -8.36 -14.94 -39.75
C ALA A 574 -7.82 -13.91 -40.77
N ASP A 575 -7.55 -12.70 -40.31
CA ASP A 575 -6.51 -11.86 -40.90
C ASP A 575 -5.17 -12.44 -40.44
N GLU A 576 -4.56 -13.26 -41.30
CA GLU A 576 -3.19 -13.74 -41.13
C GLU A 576 -2.21 -12.58 -41.40
N ASP A 577 -1.85 -11.87 -40.33
CA ASP A 577 -0.62 -11.09 -40.28
C ASP A 577 0.58 -12.08 -40.31
N PRO A 578 1.52 -12.02 -41.28
CA PRO A 578 2.57 -13.03 -41.45
C PRO A 578 3.53 -13.17 -40.26
N ASP A 579 3.47 -12.27 -39.27
CA ASP A 579 4.28 -12.30 -38.05
C ASP A 579 3.53 -12.82 -36.79
N SER A 580 2.31 -13.34 -36.95
CA SER A 580 1.45 -13.86 -35.87
C SER A 580 1.65 -15.35 -35.55
N ALA A 581 2.83 -15.91 -35.79
CA ALA A 581 3.15 -17.24 -35.29
C ALA A 581 3.26 -17.23 -33.74
N PRO A 582 2.56 -18.13 -33.02
CA PRO A 582 2.65 -18.19 -31.56
C PRO A 582 4.10 -18.50 -31.16
N GLY A 583 4.69 -17.56 -30.41
CA GLY A 583 6.08 -17.56 -30.00
C GLY A 583 6.56 -18.89 -29.45
N ARG A 584 7.32 -19.63 -30.26
CA ARG A 584 8.25 -20.63 -29.76
C ARG A 584 9.27 -19.89 -28.90
N ALA A 585 9.27 -20.18 -27.60
CA ALA A 585 10.36 -19.80 -26.71
C ALA A 585 11.69 -20.19 -27.39
N ARG A 586 12.62 -19.24 -27.55
CA ARG A 586 13.95 -19.54 -28.10
C ARG A 586 14.70 -20.42 -27.09
N PRO A 587 14.94 -21.71 -27.37
CA PRO A 587 15.78 -22.55 -26.50
C PRO A 587 17.22 -22.01 -26.39
N ASP A 588 17.61 -21.11 -27.32
CA ASP A 588 18.95 -20.56 -27.45
C ASP A 588 19.08 -19.13 -26.89
N ALA A 589 18.20 -18.73 -25.96
CA ALA A 589 18.30 -17.42 -25.32
C ALA A 589 19.26 -17.47 -24.12
N ALA A 590 20.05 -16.40 -23.97
CA ALA A 590 20.86 -16.19 -22.77
C ALA A 590 19.95 -16.08 -21.53
N PRO A 591 20.32 -16.69 -20.38
CA PRO A 591 19.54 -16.56 -19.15
C PRO A 591 19.33 -15.08 -18.79
N PRO A 592 18.12 -14.68 -18.37
CA PRO A 592 17.90 -13.33 -17.83
C PRO A 592 18.61 -13.20 -16.48
N MET A 593 18.97 -11.97 -16.08
CA MET A 593 19.65 -11.73 -14.79
C MET A 593 18.88 -12.33 -13.60
N ALA A 594 17.54 -12.28 -13.64
CA ALA A 594 16.68 -12.86 -12.61
C ALA A 594 16.90 -14.36 -12.36
N ALA A 595 17.31 -15.14 -13.38
CA ALA A 595 17.57 -16.58 -13.25
C ALA A 595 18.80 -16.88 -12.40
N HIS A 596 19.69 -15.90 -12.21
CA HIS A 596 20.83 -16.04 -11.30
C HIS A 596 20.46 -15.78 -9.84
N PHE A 597 19.36 -15.06 -9.58
CA PHE A 597 18.82 -14.78 -8.25
C PHE A 597 17.89 -15.88 -7.75
N ALA A 598 17.23 -16.58 -8.67
CA ALA A 598 16.08 -17.39 -8.32
C ALA A 598 15.88 -18.58 -9.28
N PRO A 599 15.35 -19.71 -8.77
CA PRO A 599 15.04 -20.89 -9.58
C PRO A 599 13.79 -20.64 -10.43
N LEU A 600 13.97 -20.01 -11.59
CA LEU A 600 12.90 -19.61 -12.50
C LEU A 600 12.76 -20.57 -13.67
N ASP A 601 11.53 -20.78 -14.13
CA ASP A 601 11.31 -21.30 -15.48
C ASP A 601 11.57 -20.16 -16.48
N GLU A 602 12.76 -20.17 -17.09
CA GLU A 602 13.23 -19.16 -18.04
C GLU A 602 12.26 -18.96 -19.23
N ARG A 603 11.51 -20.00 -19.63
CA ARG A 603 10.52 -19.89 -20.72
C ARG A 603 9.39 -18.93 -20.37
N SER A 604 9.01 -18.88 -19.10
CA SER A 604 7.97 -17.96 -18.60
C SER A 604 8.43 -16.49 -18.60
N PHE A 605 9.73 -16.23 -18.75
CA PHE A 605 10.30 -14.88 -18.71
C PHE A 605 10.24 -14.16 -20.07
N PHE A 606 10.34 -14.91 -21.18
CA PHE A 606 10.41 -14.35 -22.54
C PHE A 606 9.09 -14.37 -23.32
N TYR A 607 8.02 -14.91 -22.73
CA TYR A 607 6.74 -15.04 -23.41
C TYR A 607 6.03 -13.68 -23.57
N ARG A 608 5.77 -13.26 -24.82
CA ARG A 608 5.05 -12.03 -25.21
C ARG A 608 3.54 -12.25 -25.45
N GLY A 609 2.91 -13.14 -24.71
CA GLY A 609 1.46 -13.38 -24.83
C GLY A 609 0.63 -12.29 -24.13
N ASN A 610 -0.59 -12.06 -24.63
CA ASN A 610 -1.57 -11.15 -24.05
C ASN A 610 -1.72 -11.34 -22.53
N VAL A 611 -1.77 -10.21 -21.82
CA VAL A 611 -2.25 -9.99 -20.44
C VAL A 611 -2.56 -11.27 -19.66
N GLY A 612 -1.55 -11.87 -19.02
CA GLY A 612 -1.79 -12.96 -18.06
C GLY A 612 -0.76 -14.08 -17.98
N THR A 613 0.31 -14.10 -18.80
CA THR A 613 1.36 -15.12 -18.67
C THR A 613 2.18 -14.91 -17.39
N ARG A 614 1.83 -15.68 -16.36
CA ARG A 614 2.39 -15.63 -15.00
C ARG A 614 3.79 -16.23 -15.00
N ARG A 615 4.78 -15.49 -14.48
CA ARG A 615 6.11 -16.06 -14.15
C ARG A 615 5.94 -17.31 -13.29
N ALA A 616 6.85 -18.27 -13.48
CA ALA A 616 6.84 -19.55 -12.78
C ALA A 616 8.22 -19.88 -12.19
N TRP A 617 8.21 -20.60 -11.08
CA TRP A 617 9.41 -21.24 -10.54
C TRP A 617 9.79 -22.45 -11.41
N SER A 618 11.07 -22.78 -11.50
CA SER A 618 11.51 -24.01 -12.14
C SER A 618 10.97 -25.23 -11.38
N ALA A 619 10.62 -26.28 -12.12
CA ALA A 619 10.29 -27.57 -11.51
C ALA A 619 11.57 -28.27 -11.03
N GLY A 620 11.49 -28.93 -9.86
CA GLY A 620 12.60 -29.73 -9.32
C GLY A 620 13.62 -28.95 -8.48
N ASP A 621 14.86 -29.44 -8.48
CA ASP A 621 15.98 -28.87 -7.72
C ASP A 621 16.37 -27.49 -8.22
N THR A 622 17.12 -26.75 -7.39
CA THR A 622 17.64 -25.43 -7.74
C THR A 622 18.58 -25.54 -8.96
N PRO A 623 18.28 -24.87 -10.08
CA PRO A 623 19.11 -24.96 -11.28
C PRO A 623 20.53 -24.42 -11.04
N PRO A 624 21.56 -24.96 -11.72
CA PRO A 624 22.94 -24.45 -11.62
C PRO A 624 23.13 -22.99 -12.07
N THR A 625 22.13 -22.41 -12.75
CA THR A 625 22.11 -21.00 -13.14
C THR A 625 21.96 -20.07 -11.95
N VAL A 626 21.38 -20.53 -10.83
CA VAL A 626 21.21 -19.77 -9.59
C VAL A 626 22.54 -19.73 -8.85
N VAL A 627 23.21 -18.59 -8.90
CA VAL A 627 24.57 -18.40 -8.32
C VAL A 627 24.65 -17.21 -7.38
N TRP A 628 23.60 -16.39 -7.30
CA TRP A 628 23.56 -15.24 -6.39
C TRP A 628 23.33 -15.71 -4.94
N GLY A 629 24.23 -15.31 -4.04
CA GLY A 629 24.16 -15.63 -2.62
C GLY A 629 24.00 -14.40 -1.72
N ALA A 630 23.97 -14.64 -0.40
CA ALA A 630 23.89 -13.58 0.62
C ALA A 630 25.18 -12.76 0.83
N GLY A 631 26.23 -13.03 0.02
CA GLY A 631 27.53 -12.38 0.12
C GLY A 631 27.61 -11.01 -0.54
N PRO A 632 28.81 -10.39 -0.56
CA PRO A 632 29.04 -9.07 -1.13
C PRO A 632 28.75 -9.01 -2.64
N LEU A 633 28.53 -7.81 -3.17
CA LEU A 633 28.20 -7.56 -4.57
C LEU A 633 29.25 -8.13 -5.53
N VAL A 634 30.54 -7.83 -5.31
CA VAL A 634 31.63 -8.18 -6.23
C VAL A 634 31.75 -9.70 -6.46
N PRO A 635 31.85 -10.56 -5.43
CA PRO A 635 31.88 -12.02 -5.62
C PRO A 635 30.64 -12.56 -6.33
N ASN A 636 29.46 -12.02 -6.04
CA ASN A 636 28.21 -12.43 -6.70
C ASN A 636 28.23 -12.09 -8.20
N LEU A 637 28.69 -10.89 -8.58
CA LEU A 637 28.82 -10.49 -9.99
C LEU A 637 29.85 -11.37 -10.73
N ILE A 638 30.96 -11.72 -10.08
CA ILE A 638 31.95 -12.64 -10.68
C ILE A 638 31.34 -14.03 -10.89
N ALA A 639 30.60 -14.56 -9.91
CA ALA A 639 29.93 -15.86 -10.04
C ALA A 639 28.91 -15.86 -11.19
N VAL A 640 28.16 -14.75 -11.36
CA VAL A 640 27.26 -14.55 -12.50
C VAL A 640 28.01 -14.52 -13.82
N LEU A 641 29.13 -13.78 -13.90
CA LEU A 641 29.95 -13.70 -15.11
C LEU A 641 30.48 -15.08 -15.51
N GLU A 642 31.06 -15.82 -14.57
CA GLU A 642 31.57 -17.18 -14.80
C GLU A 642 30.44 -18.12 -15.24
N ARG A 643 29.28 -18.06 -14.57
CA ARG A 643 28.12 -18.88 -14.93
C ARG A 643 27.63 -18.59 -16.34
N ARG A 644 27.52 -17.31 -16.70
CA ARG A 644 27.09 -16.90 -18.05
C ARG A 644 28.03 -17.41 -19.14
N LEU A 645 29.35 -17.38 -18.93
CA LEU A 645 30.30 -17.91 -19.90
C LEU A 645 30.23 -19.44 -20.03
N VAL A 646 29.94 -20.15 -18.93
CA VAL A 646 29.68 -21.60 -18.96
C VAL A 646 28.39 -21.89 -19.74
N GLU A 647 27.31 -21.17 -19.46
CA GLU A 647 26.02 -21.32 -20.16
C GLU A 647 26.14 -21.02 -21.67
N ALA A 648 26.99 -20.08 -22.07
CA ALA A 648 27.26 -19.81 -23.48
C ALA A 648 27.75 -21.07 -24.22
N SER A 649 28.69 -21.79 -23.61
CA SER A 649 29.25 -23.02 -24.15
C SER A 649 28.23 -24.16 -24.10
N THR A 650 27.55 -24.34 -22.97
CA THR A 650 26.58 -25.42 -22.76
C THR A 650 25.36 -25.31 -23.67
N ARG A 651 24.90 -24.09 -23.97
CA ARG A 651 23.74 -23.82 -24.83
C ARG A 651 24.10 -23.60 -26.31
N GLY A 652 25.38 -23.59 -26.66
CA GLY A 652 25.82 -23.33 -28.03
C GLY A 652 25.47 -21.93 -28.54
N LEU A 653 25.53 -20.91 -27.67
CA LEU A 653 25.19 -19.53 -28.05
C LEU A 653 26.19 -18.99 -29.08
N GLU A 654 25.70 -18.35 -30.14
CA GLU A 654 26.55 -17.78 -31.19
C GLU A 654 27.38 -16.58 -30.73
N ASP A 655 26.92 -15.84 -29.73
CA ASP A 655 27.58 -14.64 -29.20
C ASP A 655 27.60 -14.67 -27.66
N LYS A 656 28.40 -13.78 -27.07
CA LYS A 656 28.62 -13.70 -25.62
C LYS A 656 27.30 -13.28 -24.93
N PRO A 657 26.85 -13.98 -23.86
CA PRO A 657 25.59 -13.69 -23.16
C PRO A 657 25.70 -12.51 -22.16
N LEU A 658 26.35 -11.43 -22.61
CA LEU A 658 26.67 -10.23 -21.81
C LEU A 658 25.97 -8.97 -22.37
N ALA A 659 25.05 -9.15 -23.31
CA ALA A 659 24.17 -8.10 -23.79
C ALA A 659 23.12 -7.75 -22.72
N GLY A 660 22.84 -6.46 -22.58
CA GLY A 660 21.73 -5.94 -21.78
C GLY A 660 20.86 -5.00 -22.63
N ALA A 661 19.61 -4.84 -22.22
CA ALA A 661 18.67 -3.93 -22.89
C ALA A 661 19.03 -2.44 -22.67
N THR A 662 19.74 -2.15 -21.58
CA THR A 662 20.24 -0.82 -21.19
C THR A 662 21.69 -0.93 -20.74
N GLY A 663 22.52 0.05 -21.08
CA GLY A 663 23.91 0.12 -20.61
C GLY A 663 24.10 1.06 -19.43
N ALA A 664 25.21 0.90 -18.74
CA ALA A 664 25.76 1.88 -17.81
C ALA A 664 26.67 2.85 -18.56
N ARG A 665 26.85 4.06 -18.02
CA ARG A 665 27.82 5.03 -18.54
C ARG A 665 29.23 4.72 -18.04
N LEU A 666 30.25 5.23 -18.72
CA LEU A 666 31.64 5.13 -18.26
C LEU A 666 31.85 5.83 -16.90
N SER A 667 31.09 6.88 -16.60
CA SER A 667 31.10 7.51 -15.27
C SER A 667 30.63 6.57 -14.18
N ASP A 668 29.59 5.77 -14.46
CA ASP A 668 28.99 4.85 -13.50
C ASP A 668 29.91 3.66 -13.26
N VAL A 669 30.56 3.18 -14.32
CA VAL A 669 31.61 2.16 -14.24
C VAL A 669 32.83 2.69 -13.48
N ALA A 670 33.28 3.91 -13.75
CA ALA A 670 34.40 4.51 -13.03
C ALA A 670 34.09 4.64 -11.53
N ALA A 671 32.86 5.07 -11.19
CA ALA A 671 32.39 5.08 -9.81
C ALA A 671 32.41 3.68 -9.20
N PHE A 672 31.87 2.66 -9.87
CA PHE A 672 31.93 1.26 -9.42
C PHE A 672 33.36 0.75 -9.21
N LEU A 673 34.35 1.21 -9.97
CA LEU A 673 35.75 0.82 -9.78
C LEU A 673 36.44 1.58 -8.63
N SER A 674 35.82 2.65 -8.12
CA SER A 674 36.32 3.48 -7.02
C SER A 674 35.85 2.99 -5.64
N ALA A 675 36.56 3.32 -4.57
CA ALA A 675 36.19 2.88 -3.23
C ALA A 675 34.90 3.52 -2.67
N GLU A 676 34.37 4.58 -3.30
CA GLU A 676 33.23 5.37 -2.80
C GLU A 676 31.86 4.79 -3.19
N PHE A 677 31.83 3.75 -4.04
CA PHE A 677 30.59 3.12 -4.51
C PHE A 677 29.93 2.25 -3.44
N ASP A 678 28.63 2.46 -3.22
CA ASP A 678 27.85 1.69 -2.25
C ASP A 678 27.39 0.33 -2.84
N ASP A 679 28.21 -0.70 -2.61
CA ASP A 679 27.94 -2.08 -3.04
C ASP A 679 26.64 -2.64 -2.46
N ALA A 680 26.31 -2.30 -1.21
CA ALA A 680 25.12 -2.81 -0.55
C ALA A 680 23.85 -2.26 -1.19
N ARG A 681 23.86 -0.95 -1.50
CA ARG A 681 22.78 -0.28 -2.21
C ARG A 681 22.60 -0.82 -3.63
N CYS A 682 23.67 -0.94 -4.41
CA CYS A 682 23.59 -1.50 -5.76
C CYS A 682 23.07 -2.96 -5.75
N ALA A 683 23.53 -3.80 -4.81
CA ALA A 683 23.06 -5.17 -4.67
C ALA A 683 21.56 -5.24 -4.33
N ALA A 684 21.10 -4.40 -3.40
CA ALA A 684 19.69 -4.34 -3.01
C ALA A 684 18.79 -3.85 -4.15
N LEU A 685 19.23 -2.82 -4.90
CA LEU A 685 18.50 -2.31 -6.07
C LEU A 685 18.42 -3.37 -7.17
N LEU A 686 19.55 -4.01 -7.49
CA LEU A 686 19.61 -5.05 -8.50
C LEU A 686 18.66 -6.22 -8.17
N ALA A 687 18.61 -6.66 -6.92
CA ALA A 687 17.70 -7.71 -6.47
C ALA A 687 16.21 -7.40 -6.70
N GLY A 688 15.84 -6.11 -6.71
CA GLY A 688 14.50 -5.63 -7.06
C GLY A 688 14.28 -5.42 -8.55
N LEU A 689 15.25 -4.79 -9.22
CA LEU A 689 15.16 -4.37 -10.62
C LEU A 689 15.10 -5.55 -11.61
N VAL A 690 15.60 -6.72 -11.26
CA VAL A 690 15.43 -7.95 -12.08
C VAL A 690 13.96 -8.37 -12.26
N TRP A 691 13.04 -7.80 -11.47
CA TRP A 691 11.59 -8.01 -11.58
C TRP A 691 10.88 -6.96 -12.43
N ALA A 692 11.60 -5.94 -12.93
CA ALA A 692 11.05 -4.83 -13.70
C ALA A 692 11.31 -4.95 -15.22
N ARG A 693 10.45 -4.33 -16.02
CA ARG A 693 10.68 -4.21 -17.47
C ARG A 693 11.84 -3.23 -17.72
N PRO A 694 12.72 -3.53 -18.69
CA PRO A 694 13.80 -2.61 -19.04
C PRO A 694 13.22 -1.28 -19.56
N ALA A 695 13.86 -0.17 -19.20
CA ALA A 695 13.48 1.18 -19.58
C ALA A 695 14.72 1.98 -19.99
N ARG A 696 14.62 2.85 -21.00
CA ARG A 696 15.72 3.78 -21.31
C ARG A 696 15.81 4.82 -20.20
N LEU A 697 16.86 4.77 -19.38
CA LEU A 697 17.06 5.76 -18.34
C LEU A 697 17.50 7.10 -18.94
N ARG A 698 17.01 8.23 -18.40
CA ARG A 698 17.30 9.57 -18.95
C ARG A 698 18.81 9.84 -18.97
N SER A 699 19.35 10.44 -20.03
CA SER A 699 20.72 10.94 -19.97
C SER A 699 20.73 12.24 -19.17
N ALA A 700 21.58 12.37 -18.15
CA ALA A 700 21.73 13.66 -17.47
C ALA A 700 22.19 14.69 -18.50
N SER A 701 21.56 15.86 -18.54
CA SER A 701 21.80 16.91 -19.55
C SER A 701 23.16 17.63 -19.38
N GLY A 702 24.07 17.11 -18.56
CA GLY A 702 25.43 17.62 -18.41
C GLY A 702 26.38 16.98 -19.41
N ARG A 703 26.94 17.78 -20.31
CA ARG A 703 28.12 17.44 -21.13
C ARG A 703 29.36 17.31 -20.23
N THR A 704 29.45 16.25 -19.43
CA THR A 704 30.73 15.81 -18.88
C THR A 704 31.32 14.83 -19.89
N GLY A 705 32.56 15.07 -20.32
CA GLY A 705 33.28 14.12 -21.17
C GLY A 705 33.39 12.74 -20.50
N PRO A 706 33.75 11.68 -21.24
CA PRO A 706 33.85 10.34 -20.69
C PRO A 706 34.77 10.35 -19.47
N ALA A 707 34.24 9.93 -18.31
CA ALA A 707 35.02 9.83 -17.09
C ALA A 707 36.23 8.90 -17.31
N PRO A 708 37.41 9.22 -16.75
CA PRO A 708 38.61 8.43 -17.01
C PRO A 708 38.50 7.05 -16.33
N VAL A 709 38.09 6.05 -17.09
CA VAL A 709 38.16 4.65 -16.64
C VAL A 709 39.60 4.13 -16.65
N PRO A 710 39.98 3.18 -15.78
CA PRO A 710 41.30 2.55 -15.79
C PRO A 710 41.62 1.92 -17.15
N PHE A 711 42.87 2.03 -17.60
CA PHE A 711 43.32 1.43 -18.87
C PHE A 711 43.04 -0.08 -18.92
N ALA A 712 43.28 -0.80 -17.82
CA ALA A 712 42.99 -2.22 -17.73
C ALA A 712 41.53 -2.56 -18.04
N TYR A 713 40.57 -1.73 -17.60
CA TYR A 713 39.16 -1.92 -17.93
C TYR A 713 38.90 -1.75 -19.43
N ALA A 714 39.44 -0.67 -20.02
CA ALA A 714 39.30 -0.38 -21.45
C ALA A 714 39.91 -1.49 -22.34
N ALA A 715 41.04 -2.06 -21.93
CA ALA A 715 41.67 -3.18 -22.63
C ALA A 715 40.89 -4.50 -22.49
N LEU A 716 40.29 -4.78 -21.33
CA LEU A 716 39.61 -6.06 -21.08
C LEU A 716 38.18 -6.09 -21.62
N LYS A 717 37.45 -4.97 -21.55
CA LYS A 717 36.01 -4.92 -21.79
C LYS A 717 35.57 -5.36 -23.20
N PRO A 718 36.27 -5.05 -24.31
CA PRO A 718 35.86 -5.51 -25.64
C PRO A 718 35.76 -7.04 -25.74
N LEU A 719 36.63 -7.79 -25.06
CA LEU A 719 36.55 -9.26 -25.08
C LEU A 719 35.26 -9.78 -24.43
N LEU A 720 34.71 -9.02 -23.48
CA LEU A 720 33.49 -9.33 -22.72
C LEU A 720 32.29 -8.49 -23.20
N THR A 721 32.38 -7.97 -24.43
CA THR A 721 31.29 -7.25 -25.11
C THR A 721 30.83 -8.11 -26.29
N PRO A 722 29.51 -8.34 -26.48
CA PRO A 722 28.99 -9.12 -27.61
C PRO A 722 29.57 -8.64 -28.95
N ASP A 723 29.96 -9.56 -29.81
CA ASP A 723 30.54 -9.25 -31.12
C ASP A 723 29.54 -8.42 -31.96
N ALA A 724 28.24 -8.70 -31.84
CA ALA A 724 27.20 -7.91 -32.49
C ALA A 724 27.22 -6.42 -32.05
N ALA A 725 27.49 -6.15 -30.77
CA ALA A 725 27.58 -4.78 -30.27
C ALA A 725 28.84 -4.06 -30.77
N LEU A 726 29.98 -4.76 -30.82
CA LEU A 726 31.23 -4.22 -31.38
C LEU A 726 31.12 -3.93 -32.89
N ARG A 727 30.42 -4.79 -33.65
CA ARG A 727 30.12 -4.54 -35.07
C ARG A 727 29.16 -3.37 -35.25
N ALA A 728 28.17 -3.23 -34.36
CA ALA A 728 27.20 -2.13 -34.42
C ALA A 728 27.86 -0.76 -34.24
N VAL A 729 28.98 -0.69 -33.50
CA VAL A 729 29.83 0.51 -33.38
C VAL A 729 31.04 0.50 -34.33
N ARG A 730 31.05 -0.40 -35.33
CA ARG A 730 32.07 -0.55 -36.39
C ARG A 730 33.49 -0.89 -35.93
N VAL A 731 33.68 -1.24 -34.66
CA VAL A 731 35.00 -1.57 -34.11
C VAL A 731 35.49 -2.96 -34.54
N LEU A 732 34.59 -3.94 -34.62
CA LEU A 732 34.92 -5.29 -35.06
C LEU A 732 34.47 -5.50 -36.51
N PRO A 733 35.33 -6.01 -37.42
CA PRO A 733 34.94 -6.34 -38.78
C PRO A 733 33.75 -7.33 -38.83
N ALA A 734 32.92 -7.24 -39.88
CA ALA A 734 31.69 -8.01 -40.01
C ALA A 734 31.88 -9.54 -39.89
N SER A 735 33.00 -10.07 -40.40
CA SER A 735 33.36 -11.50 -40.36
C SER A 735 34.23 -11.89 -39.15
N ALA A 736 34.76 -10.92 -38.40
CA ALA A 736 35.64 -11.18 -37.28
C ALA A 736 34.85 -11.56 -36.01
N ARG A 737 35.51 -12.35 -35.15
CA ARG A 737 35.02 -12.71 -33.82
C ARG A 737 36.09 -12.37 -32.78
N LEU A 738 35.67 -11.93 -31.61
CA LEU A 738 36.57 -11.62 -30.49
C LEU A 738 36.31 -12.56 -29.31
N PRO A 739 36.81 -13.81 -29.35
CA PRO A 739 36.50 -14.80 -28.31
C PRO A 739 37.14 -14.48 -26.97
N VAL A 740 36.45 -14.81 -25.88
CA VAL A 740 36.98 -14.71 -24.51
C VAL A 740 38.08 -15.76 -24.32
N PRO A 741 39.32 -15.38 -23.96
CA PRO A 741 40.40 -16.33 -23.73
C PRO A 741 40.10 -17.28 -22.56
N PRO A 742 40.38 -18.60 -22.69
CA PRO A 742 40.25 -19.53 -21.58
C PRO A 742 41.08 -19.09 -20.38
N GLY A 743 40.50 -19.17 -19.17
CA GLY A 743 41.18 -18.81 -17.92
C GLY A 743 41.41 -17.32 -17.68
N LEU A 744 40.90 -16.41 -18.54
CA LEU A 744 41.02 -14.96 -18.34
C LEU A 744 40.49 -14.53 -16.97
N ASN A 745 39.26 -14.95 -16.62
CA ASN A 745 38.63 -14.62 -15.34
C ASN A 745 39.38 -15.25 -14.16
N ALA A 746 39.80 -16.52 -14.29
CA ALA A 746 40.59 -17.19 -13.25
C ALA A 746 41.91 -16.45 -12.95
N ARG A 747 42.56 -15.92 -13.99
CA ARG A 747 43.79 -15.13 -13.87
C ARG A 747 43.54 -13.78 -13.19
N LEU A 748 42.43 -13.11 -13.46
CA LEU A 748 42.04 -11.89 -12.73
C LEU A 748 41.78 -12.20 -11.24
N ARG A 749 41.01 -13.25 -10.96
CA ARG A 749 40.68 -13.66 -9.58
C ARG A 749 41.87 -14.08 -8.73
N ALA A 750 42.94 -14.57 -9.34
CA ALA A 750 44.18 -14.86 -8.63
C ALA A 750 44.79 -13.63 -7.93
N GLY A 751 44.41 -12.41 -8.36
CA GLY A 751 44.79 -11.16 -7.70
C GLY A 751 43.91 -10.78 -6.49
N GLY A 752 42.68 -11.31 -6.39
CA GLY A 752 41.72 -10.96 -5.34
C GLY A 752 41.53 -9.43 -5.19
N ASP A 753 41.62 -8.95 -3.95
CA ASP A 753 41.53 -7.52 -3.62
C ASP A 753 42.85 -6.74 -3.84
N SER A 754 43.91 -7.39 -4.33
CA SER A 754 45.19 -6.75 -4.58
C SER A 754 45.08 -5.63 -5.63
N ARG A 755 45.70 -4.49 -5.32
CA ARG A 755 45.85 -3.33 -6.22
C ARG A 755 47.23 -3.25 -6.88
N ASP A 756 48.09 -4.23 -6.61
CA ASP A 756 49.46 -4.26 -7.12
C ASP A 756 49.55 -4.52 -8.63
N GLY A 757 48.44 -4.91 -9.26
CA GLY A 757 48.31 -5.01 -10.72
C GLY A 757 48.97 -6.22 -11.36
N ARG A 758 49.65 -7.12 -10.61
CA ARG A 758 50.39 -8.24 -11.21
C ARG A 758 49.49 -9.23 -11.96
N ALA A 759 48.39 -9.63 -11.32
CA ALA A 759 47.39 -10.50 -11.93
C ALA A 759 46.71 -9.82 -13.13
N THR A 760 46.37 -8.53 -12.96
CA THR A 760 45.73 -7.69 -13.97
C THR A 760 46.61 -7.49 -15.20
N ASP A 761 47.90 -7.25 -15.05
CA ASP A 761 48.85 -7.05 -16.16
C ASP A 761 48.90 -8.26 -17.09
N GLY A 762 48.91 -9.47 -16.52
CA GLY A 762 48.86 -10.71 -17.29
C GLY A 762 47.56 -10.87 -18.08
N ALA A 763 46.42 -10.46 -17.50
CA ALA A 763 45.13 -10.47 -18.18
C ALA A 763 45.06 -9.42 -19.31
N VAL A 764 45.57 -8.21 -19.07
CA VAL A 764 45.63 -7.13 -20.07
C VAL A 764 46.50 -7.51 -21.26
N ARG A 765 47.68 -8.09 -21.06
CA ARG A 765 48.54 -8.56 -22.17
C ARG A 765 47.85 -9.63 -23.01
N LEU A 766 47.15 -10.57 -22.36
CA LEU A 766 46.39 -11.60 -23.07
C LEU A 766 45.24 -10.98 -23.89
N ALA A 767 44.54 -9.99 -23.31
CA ALA A 767 43.47 -9.26 -23.97
C ALA A 767 43.96 -8.51 -25.23
N LEU A 768 45.06 -7.75 -25.11
CA LEU A 768 45.65 -7.02 -26.23
C LEU A 768 46.14 -7.97 -27.34
N SER A 769 46.78 -9.07 -26.97
CA SER A 769 47.21 -10.10 -27.94
C SER A 769 46.03 -10.71 -28.70
N ARG A 770 44.94 -11.03 -28.00
CA ARG A 770 43.74 -11.61 -28.62
C ARG A 770 43.00 -10.62 -29.50
N ALA A 771 42.88 -9.37 -29.04
CA ALA A 771 42.29 -8.28 -29.83
C ALA A 771 43.05 -8.09 -31.15
N ARG A 772 44.39 -8.08 -31.12
CA ARG A 772 45.22 -8.00 -32.33
C ARG A 772 44.99 -9.17 -33.29
N ALA A 773 44.91 -10.40 -32.76
CA ALA A 773 44.61 -11.59 -33.56
C ALA A 773 43.22 -11.53 -34.22
N SER A 774 42.29 -10.77 -33.64
CA SER A 774 40.94 -10.53 -34.16
C SER A 774 40.83 -9.25 -35.02
N GLY A 775 41.95 -8.58 -35.32
CA GLY A 775 42.00 -7.42 -36.22
C GLY A 775 41.87 -6.04 -35.54
N LEU A 776 41.93 -5.95 -34.21
CA LEU A 776 41.93 -4.66 -33.50
C LEU A 776 43.35 -4.09 -33.32
N PRO A 777 43.57 -2.79 -33.55
CA PRO A 777 44.88 -2.17 -33.36
C PRO A 777 45.23 -2.15 -31.87
N ALA A 778 46.30 -2.84 -31.47
CA ALA A 778 46.77 -2.94 -30.09
C ALA A 778 48.18 -2.30 -29.92
N PRO A 779 48.32 -0.96 -30.08
CA PRO A 779 49.62 -0.29 -30.09
C PRO A 779 50.38 -0.42 -28.77
N PHE A 780 49.64 -0.58 -27.66
CA PHE A 780 50.20 -0.74 -26.32
C PHE A 780 50.82 -2.12 -26.05
N ALA A 781 50.67 -3.09 -26.96
CA ALA A 781 51.39 -4.36 -26.88
C ALA A 781 52.87 -4.22 -27.27
N ALA A 782 53.22 -3.21 -28.09
CA ALA A 782 54.57 -3.02 -28.62
C ALA A 782 55.44 -2.03 -27.81
N ALA A 783 54.83 -1.04 -27.15
CA ALA A 783 55.53 0.07 -26.48
C ALA A 783 56.29 -0.27 -25.18
N GLN A 784 56.32 -1.54 -24.74
CA GLN A 784 57.09 -1.99 -23.57
C GLN A 784 58.10 -3.13 -23.87
N LEU A 785 58.29 -3.49 -25.15
CA LEU A 785 59.36 -4.42 -25.57
C LEU A 785 60.70 -3.72 -25.85
N GLY A 786 60.77 -2.40 -25.69
CA GLY A 786 61.99 -1.59 -25.83
C GLY A 786 62.73 -1.40 -24.50
N SER A 787 64.01 -1.77 -24.50
CA SER A 787 64.97 -1.79 -23.41
C SER A 787 65.24 -0.46 -22.70
N HIS A 788 65.61 -0.59 -21.41
CA HIS A 788 66.34 0.33 -20.50
C HIS A 788 65.53 1.20 -19.53
N GLY A 789 65.58 0.83 -18.25
CA GLY A 789 65.22 1.68 -17.11
C GLY A 789 64.52 0.90 -15.99
N SER A 790 64.90 1.12 -14.73
CA SER A 790 64.50 0.35 -13.54
C SER A 790 62.98 0.10 -13.42
N ALA A 791 62.61 -1.17 -13.52
CA ALA A 791 61.25 -1.66 -13.35
C ALA A 791 60.93 -1.87 -11.87
N SER A 792 60.06 -1.05 -11.27
CA SER A 792 59.27 -1.54 -10.13
C SER A 792 57.90 -0.90 -9.98
N GLU A 793 57.66 0.35 -10.36
CA GLU A 793 56.35 0.98 -10.05
C GLU A 793 55.69 1.79 -11.19
N ALA A 794 56.42 2.32 -12.17
CA ALA A 794 55.87 3.26 -13.17
C ALA A 794 55.27 2.64 -14.46
N GLY A 795 55.20 1.31 -14.58
CA GLY A 795 54.87 0.62 -15.84
C GLY A 795 53.74 -0.43 -15.77
N ARG A 796 53.01 -0.54 -14.66
CA ARG A 796 51.95 -1.55 -14.49
C ARG A 796 50.64 -1.07 -15.14
N MET A 797 50.17 -1.80 -16.15
CA MET A 797 48.94 -1.49 -16.88
C MET A 797 47.68 -1.70 -16.04
N GLY A 798 47.78 -2.49 -14.97
CA GLY A 798 46.69 -2.87 -14.08
C GLY A 798 46.79 -2.37 -12.64
N ALA A 799 47.71 -1.45 -12.31
CA ALA A 799 47.83 -0.93 -10.96
C ALA A 799 46.67 0.03 -10.59
N GLY A 800 46.31 0.06 -9.30
CA GLY A 800 45.39 1.06 -8.74
C GLY A 800 43.93 0.61 -8.59
N VAL A 801 43.54 -0.54 -9.15
CA VAL A 801 42.18 -1.10 -9.03
C VAL A 801 42.22 -2.56 -8.58
N PRO A 802 41.39 -2.96 -7.58
CA PRO A 802 41.30 -4.36 -7.16
C PRO A 802 40.92 -5.28 -8.31
N ALA A 803 41.61 -6.42 -8.45
CA ALA A 803 41.41 -7.34 -9.58
C ALA A 803 40.01 -7.95 -9.60
N ASP A 804 39.44 -8.29 -8.44
CA ASP A 804 38.07 -8.81 -8.32
C ASP A 804 37.02 -7.77 -8.73
N ARG A 805 37.19 -6.51 -8.31
CA ARG A 805 36.27 -5.43 -8.69
C ARG A 805 36.36 -5.12 -10.19
N LEU A 806 37.56 -5.19 -10.76
CA LEU A 806 37.75 -5.11 -12.20
C LEU A 806 37.02 -6.26 -12.94
N ALA A 807 37.14 -7.50 -12.45
CA ALA A 807 36.45 -8.65 -13.03
C ALA A 807 34.91 -8.51 -12.95
N ALA A 808 34.38 -8.05 -11.82
CA ALA A 808 32.95 -7.78 -11.66
C ALA A 808 32.45 -6.69 -12.63
N ALA A 809 33.23 -5.62 -12.84
CA ALA A 809 32.86 -4.53 -13.74
C ALA A 809 32.72 -4.99 -15.21
N LEU A 810 33.43 -6.05 -15.62
CA LEU A 810 33.36 -6.58 -16.99
C LEU A 810 31.99 -7.18 -17.33
N LEU A 811 31.21 -7.60 -16.32
CA LEU A 811 29.84 -8.08 -16.50
C LEU A 811 28.87 -6.96 -16.92
N MET A 812 29.15 -5.70 -16.52
CA MET A 812 28.24 -4.58 -16.73
C MET A 812 28.12 -4.23 -18.23
N PRO A 813 26.92 -4.19 -18.82
CA PRO A 813 26.74 -3.71 -20.19
C PRO A 813 26.99 -2.20 -20.24
N ILE A 814 27.61 -1.71 -21.33
CA ILE A 814 27.95 -0.29 -21.52
C ILE A 814 27.06 0.30 -22.61
N ASP A 815 26.67 1.55 -22.45
CA ASP A 815 25.95 2.28 -23.50
C ASP A 815 26.77 2.36 -24.80
N ALA A 816 26.11 2.20 -25.94
CA ALA A 816 26.77 2.15 -27.25
C ALA A 816 27.60 3.41 -27.57
N ARG A 817 27.17 4.59 -27.10
CA ARG A 817 27.92 5.86 -27.27
C ARG A 817 29.25 5.84 -26.52
N ASP A 818 29.22 5.29 -25.31
CA ASP A 818 30.34 5.22 -24.40
C ASP A 818 31.30 4.07 -24.75
N LEU A 819 30.79 3.04 -25.42
CA LEU A 819 31.59 1.94 -25.95
C LEU A 819 32.64 2.42 -26.96
N CYS A 820 32.30 3.36 -27.86
CA CYS A 820 33.28 3.94 -28.79
C CYS A 820 34.41 4.67 -28.05
N ALA A 821 34.04 5.54 -27.09
CA ALA A 821 35.01 6.29 -26.30
C ALA A 821 35.91 5.38 -25.45
N LEU A 822 35.38 4.26 -24.96
CA LEU A 822 36.14 3.24 -24.25
C LEU A 822 37.18 2.58 -25.15
N ILE A 823 36.79 2.22 -26.37
CA ILE A 823 37.64 1.50 -27.32
C ILE A 823 38.79 2.38 -27.77
N GLU A 824 38.55 3.65 -28.12
CA GLU A 824 39.61 4.61 -28.48
C GLU A 824 40.70 4.73 -27.40
N ARG A 825 40.35 4.54 -26.13
CA ARG A 825 41.30 4.63 -25.01
C ARG A 825 42.34 3.51 -24.99
N ALA A 826 42.00 2.30 -25.44
CA ALA A 826 42.89 1.13 -25.41
C ALA A 826 43.28 0.60 -26.80
N TYR A 827 42.51 0.94 -27.83
CA TYR A 827 42.66 0.50 -29.21
C TYR A 827 42.49 1.68 -30.18
N PRO A 828 43.32 2.74 -30.08
CA PRO A 828 43.17 3.93 -30.91
C PRO A 828 43.39 3.58 -32.38
N GLY A 829 42.59 4.20 -33.26
CA GLY A 829 42.61 3.90 -34.70
C GLY A 829 41.85 2.63 -35.10
N ALA A 830 41.05 2.05 -34.19
CA ALA A 830 39.97 1.16 -34.62
C ALA A 830 38.99 1.99 -35.48
N PRO A 831 38.40 1.43 -36.54
CA PRO A 831 37.47 2.18 -37.39
C PRO A 831 36.27 2.66 -36.56
N THR A 832 36.29 3.93 -36.16
CA THR A 832 35.20 4.62 -35.45
C THR A 832 34.57 5.66 -36.37
N ASP A 833 33.35 6.08 -36.05
CA ASP A 833 32.39 6.76 -36.95
C ASP A 833 32.82 8.13 -37.53
N ASN A 834 34.09 8.53 -37.41
CA ASN A 834 34.63 9.81 -37.89
C ASN A 834 35.57 9.72 -39.12
N ASP A 835 36.00 8.54 -39.56
CA ASP A 835 37.04 8.42 -40.61
C ASP A 835 36.51 8.21 -42.04
N HIS A 836 35.23 8.47 -42.30
CA HIS A 836 34.67 8.48 -43.65
C HIS A 836 33.99 9.80 -44.01
N VAL A 837 34.73 10.90 -43.85
CA VAL A 837 34.57 12.08 -44.70
C VAL A 837 35.96 12.43 -45.17
N THR A 838 36.16 12.43 -46.49
CA THR A 838 37.42 12.69 -47.24
C THR A 838 38.33 11.50 -47.47
N THR A 839 38.00 10.69 -48.47
CA THR A 839 38.92 10.35 -49.58
C THR A 839 38.16 9.43 -50.54
N GLU A 840 37.53 10.01 -51.56
CA GLU A 840 37.25 9.35 -52.84
C GLU A 840 36.60 10.41 -53.73
N ASP A 841 37.42 11.27 -54.36
CA ASP A 841 37.25 11.55 -55.79
C ASP A 841 38.42 12.39 -56.31
N THR A 842 39.43 11.72 -56.85
CA THR A 842 40.23 12.21 -57.98
C THR A 842 41.11 11.06 -58.45
N THR A 843 40.63 10.30 -59.43
CA THR A 843 41.34 9.97 -60.69
C THR A 843 40.63 8.81 -61.40
N HIS A 844 39.83 9.11 -62.42
CA HIS A 844 40.06 8.64 -63.80
C HIS A 844 39.07 9.32 -64.74
N GLY A 845 39.62 9.93 -65.80
CA GLY A 845 38.88 10.69 -66.79
C GLY A 845 38.48 9.89 -68.02
N ALA A 846 37.52 10.47 -68.75
CA ALA A 846 37.46 10.58 -70.21
C ALA A 846 36.52 11.75 -70.52
#